data_AF-A0A7Y9YHU6-F1
#
_entry.id   AF-A0A7Y9YHU6-F1
#
_cell.length_a   1.000
_cell.length_b   1.000
_cell.length_c   1.000
_cell.angle_alpha   90.00
_cell.angle_beta   90.00
_cell.angle_gamma   90.00
#
_symmetry.space_group_name_H-M   'P 1'
#
loop_
_entity.id
_entity.type
_entity.pdbx_description
1 polymer ?
#
loop_
_entity_poly.entity_id
_entity_poly.type
_entity_poly.pdbx_seq_one_letter_code
_entity_poly.pdbx_strand_id
1 'polypeptide(L)'
;MRRTYRLALLNDPTYADYWGSENVLAAKVALVTRLNQIYNDDLAIRFLLVEDSEELNLDTDAAATGPDGPCGSSPCFDDAVEQGEGMLDRCGTDTLGRTRLVLGNLIGASAYDVGHLTLGVDGGGVAWLGVAGRDYAGGGCTGLTQPRGDVFYIDYVAHEIGHQFSASHTFNGDGDFCGANGSDASVEPGSGSSVMAYAGICGADDLQAHTDPYFSQHSIEEVGGYVAGDQEDVVEVQQVSLSEFDTDGDTVTLSLGERSTTLTRGTGYTRAAVQSAVSDLVGTDVRIARWDYDPYLGQVSSTAAAAGQPSDAGFQIVYASSLEPDIGGARQGHPELVATGGEGVQARVVEIAHGGPARHGGEDEPSGNSRPEVTAPSRTTIPVRTPFRLSGSATDPDGDPLTFSWEQDDPGIGTALFSNDRVFGPLFRQFSDNARVSGSGALESPSPGQNTASSEPTRWFPDLEQVLRGRTNAETGTCPGVSGTSARDKVLDCYSEFLPTEDYRGAANVGRRTMHFRLTARDGNANGGGTSYADVAIKVQRSAGPFLMRSQFSGRTEHAGQKVGVRWKVNGTKELAKKVRIRLSTDDGQTWDTVLANNTRNDGKKKVRLPAGISAEAAWVMVEARGNYFYDVSDTPFRIR
;
A
#
# COMPACT_ATOMS: atom_id res chain seq x y z
N MET A 1 -14.08 3.71 15.59
CA MET A 1 -15.02 3.77 14.44
C MET A 1 -14.46 2.86 13.38
N ARG A 2 -15.32 2.07 12.74
CA ARG A 2 -15.01 1.34 11.52
C ARG A 2 -15.70 2.06 10.36
N ARG A 3 -15.02 2.22 9.23
CA ARG A 3 -15.57 2.82 8.02
C ARG A 3 -15.94 1.73 7.03
N THR A 4 -17.18 1.73 6.57
CA THR A 4 -17.67 0.79 5.57
C THR A 4 -17.78 1.48 4.21
N TYR A 5 -17.24 0.85 3.16
CA TYR A 5 -17.30 1.33 1.79
C TYR A 5 -17.94 0.27 0.89
N ARG A 6 -18.82 0.70 -0.01
CA ARG A 6 -19.39 -0.16 -1.04
C ARG A 6 -18.41 -0.27 -2.20
N LEU A 7 -17.98 -1.48 -2.50
CA LEU A 7 -16.98 -1.80 -3.51
C LEU A 7 -17.66 -2.44 -4.73
N ALA A 8 -17.59 -1.73 -5.86
CA ALA A 8 -18.01 -2.21 -7.17
C ALA A 8 -16.83 -2.87 -7.89
N LEU A 9 -16.79 -4.20 -7.92
CA LEU A 9 -15.80 -4.94 -8.71
C LEU A 9 -16.38 -5.23 -10.09
N LEU A 10 -15.82 -4.58 -11.12
CA LEU A 10 -16.12 -4.85 -12.52
C LEU A 10 -15.13 -5.88 -13.06
N ASN A 11 -15.58 -6.84 -13.86
CA ASN A 11 -14.67 -7.74 -14.58
C ASN A 11 -14.94 -7.75 -16.06
N ASP A 12 -13.91 -8.11 -16.82
CA ASP A 12 -13.96 -8.31 -18.26
C ASP A 12 -14.18 -9.79 -18.64
N PRO A 13 -14.27 -10.12 -19.94
CA PRO A 13 -14.42 -11.49 -20.41
C PRO A 13 -13.23 -12.38 -20.03
N THR A 14 -12.00 -11.86 -20.01
CA THR A 14 -10.81 -12.68 -19.74
C THR A 14 -10.73 -13.12 -18.28
N TYR A 15 -11.20 -12.28 -17.35
CA TYR A 15 -11.37 -12.68 -15.95
C TYR A 15 -12.44 -13.76 -15.79
N ALA A 16 -13.55 -13.64 -16.53
CA ALA A 16 -14.62 -14.64 -16.53
C ALA A 16 -14.16 -15.96 -17.15
N ASP A 17 -13.37 -15.94 -18.23
CA ASP A 17 -12.78 -17.12 -18.86
C ASP A 17 -11.88 -17.90 -17.90
N TYR A 18 -11.15 -17.20 -17.01
CA TYR A 18 -10.32 -17.85 -16.02
C TYR A 18 -11.12 -18.61 -14.96
N TRP A 19 -12.18 -18.01 -14.44
CA TRP A 19 -12.97 -18.57 -13.33
C TRP A 19 -14.14 -19.46 -13.80
N GLY A 20 -14.62 -19.24 -15.02
CA GLY A 20 -15.97 -19.60 -15.44
C GLY A 20 -17.00 -18.59 -14.91
N SER A 21 -17.91 -18.12 -15.76
CA SER A 21 -18.94 -17.12 -15.43
C SER A 21 -19.70 -17.43 -14.13
N GLU A 22 -20.03 -18.71 -13.90
CA GLU A 22 -20.76 -19.13 -12.69
C GLU A 22 -19.97 -18.97 -11.38
N ASN A 23 -18.64 -18.80 -11.46
CA ASN A 23 -17.75 -18.68 -10.30
C ASN A 23 -17.22 -17.26 -10.09
N VAL A 24 -17.50 -16.31 -11.00
CA VAL A 24 -16.99 -14.93 -10.92
C VAL A 24 -17.39 -14.25 -9.60
N LEU A 25 -18.66 -14.37 -9.19
CA LEU A 25 -19.12 -13.79 -7.93
C LEU A 25 -18.40 -14.40 -6.72
N ALA A 26 -18.16 -15.71 -6.73
CA ALA A 26 -17.43 -16.39 -5.66
C ALA A 26 -15.96 -15.92 -5.59
N ALA A 27 -15.33 -15.70 -6.75
CA ALA A 27 -13.97 -15.15 -6.83
C ALA A 27 -13.90 -13.71 -6.28
N LYS A 28 -14.87 -12.85 -6.62
CA LYS A 28 -15.00 -11.49 -6.06
C LYS A 28 -15.17 -11.52 -4.53
N VAL A 29 -15.99 -12.43 -4.00
CA VAL A 29 -16.16 -12.61 -2.54
C VAL A 29 -14.85 -13.04 -1.87
N ALA A 30 -14.09 -13.95 -2.47
CA ALA A 30 -12.80 -14.39 -1.93
C ALA A 30 -11.79 -13.23 -1.87
N LEU A 31 -11.69 -12.45 -2.95
CA LEU A 31 -10.87 -11.23 -3.01
C LEU A 31 -11.26 -10.23 -1.91
N VAL A 32 -12.55 -9.86 -1.81
CA VAL A 32 -13.03 -8.88 -0.82
C VAL A 32 -12.83 -9.39 0.61
N THR A 33 -13.00 -10.70 0.84
CA THR A 33 -12.72 -11.30 2.15
C THR A 33 -11.25 -11.12 2.53
N ARG A 34 -10.32 -11.30 1.58
CA ARG A 34 -8.89 -11.11 1.82
C ARG A 34 -8.52 -9.64 2.02
N LEU A 35 -9.07 -8.73 1.21
CA LEU A 35 -8.89 -7.28 1.38
C LEU A 35 -9.35 -6.82 2.77
N ASN A 36 -10.53 -7.28 3.19
CA ASN A 36 -11.10 -6.95 4.49
C ASN A 36 -10.26 -7.40 5.68
N GLN A 37 -9.40 -8.42 5.55
CA GLN A 37 -8.49 -8.78 6.64
C GLN A 37 -7.49 -7.64 6.90
N ILE A 38 -6.81 -7.19 5.85
CA ILE A 38 -5.71 -6.21 6.01
C ILE A 38 -6.25 -4.80 6.23
N TYR A 39 -7.24 -4.39 5.44
CA TYR A 39 -7.85 -3.06 5.56
C TYR A 39 -8.58 -2.88 6.90
N ASN A 40 -9.18 -3.94 7.46
CA ASN A 40 -9.76 -3.87 8.79
C ASN A 40 -8.67 -3.71 9.86
N ASP A 41 -7.64 -4.55 9.80
CA ASP A 41 -6.63 -4.66 10.85
C ASP A 41 -5.79 -3.38 10.97
N ASP A 42 -5.42 -2.78 9.84
CA ASP A 42 -4.53 -1.60 9.82
C ASP A 42 -5.28 -0.25 9.74
N LEU A 43 -6.43 -0.23 9.07
CA LEU A 43 -7.11 1.02 8.67
C LEU A 43 -8.52 1.17 9.27
N ALA A 44 -9.04 0.13 9.94
CA ALA A 44 -10.45 0.04 10.34
C ALA A 44 -11.43 0.25 9.16
N ILE A 45 -11.03 -0.18 7.96
CA ILE A 45 -11.83 -0.09 6.74
C ILE A 45 -12.42 -1.46 6.40
N ARG A 46 -13.70 -1.47 6.03
CA ARG A 46 -14.40 -2.65 5.54
C ARG A 46 -15.05 -2.36 4.19
N PHE A 47 -14.85 -3.27 3.25
CA PHE A 47 -15.53 -3.29 1.97
C PHE A 47 -16.73 -4.22 2.00
N LEU A 48 -17.83 -3.76 1.43
CA LEU A 48 -19.01 -4.55 1.10
C LEU A 48 -19.18 -4.56 -0.41
N LEU A 49 -19.38 -5.72 -1.01
CA LEU A 49 -19.79 -5.78 -2.40
C LEU A 49 -21.15 -5.10 -2.57
N VAL A 50 -21.33 -4.41 -3.69
CA VAL A 50 -22.61 -3.77 -4.06
C VAL A 50 -23.70 -4.83 -4.27
N GLU A 51 -24.97 -4.47 -4.02
CA GLU A 51 -26.10 -5.42 -4.06
C GLU A 51 -26.25 -6.08 -5.45
N ASP A 52 -26.05 -5.34 -6.52
CA ASP A 52 -26.15 -5.80 -7.93
C ASP A 52 -24.79 -6.17 -8.54
N SER A 53 -23.92 -6.82 -7.76
CA SER A 53 -22.55 -7.16 -8.21
C SER A 53 -22.48 -8.04 -9.47
N GLU A 54 -23.56 -8.78 -9.80
CA GLU A 54 -23.63 -9.60 -11.02
C GLU A 54 -23.83 -8.75 -12.30
N GLU A 55 -24.39 -7.54 -12.20
CA GLU A 55 -24.49 -6.61 -13.34
C GLU A 55 -23.11 -6.09 -13.77
N LEU A 56 -22.11 -6.21 -12.89
CA LEU A 56 -20.71 -5.84 -13.13
C LEU A 56 -19.88 -6.99 -13.73
N ASN A 57 -20.52 -8.06 -14.21
CA ASN A 57 -19.88 -9.20 -14.86
C ASN A 57 -19.99 -9.07 -16.38
N LEU A 58 -19.03 -8.40 -17.02
CA LEU A 58 -18.98 -8.31 -18.49
C LEU A 58 -18.32 -9.56 -19.08
N ASP A 59 -18.97 -10.71 -18.89
CA ASP A 59 -18.36 -12.04 -19.11
C ASP A 59 -18.15 -12.42 -20.59
N THR A 60 -18.61 -11.61 -21.54
CA THR A 60 -18.51 -11.89 -22.97
C THR A 60 -18.11 -10.66 -23.75
N ASP A 61 -17.40 -10.84 -24.88
CA ASP A 61 -17.03 -9.75 -25.78
C ASP A 61 -18.25 -8.92 -26.20
N ALA A 62 -19.40 -9.57 -26.45
CA ALA A 62 -20.64 -8.88 -26.80
C ALA A 62 -21.12 -7.92 -25.69
N ALA A 63 -20.90 -8.26 -24.42
CA ALA A 63 -21.23 -7.40 -23.29
C ALA A 63 -20.16 -6.33 -23.02
N ALA A 64 -18.88 -6.67 -23.21
CA ALA A 64 -17.77 -5.77 -22.89
C ALA A 64 -17.49 -4.75 -24.00
N THR A 65 -17.41 -5.21 -25.24
CA THR A 65 -16.90 -4.42 -26.38
C THR A 65 -17.82 -4.45 -27.60
N GLY A 66 -18.91 -5.23 -27.56
CA GLY A 66 -19.96 -5.22 -28.56
C GLY A 66 -20.86 -3.98 -28.49
N PRO A 67 -21.41 -3.53 -29.64
CA PRO A 67 -22.49 -2.55 -29.65
C PRO A 67 -23.77 -3.15 -29.06
N ASP A 68 -24.67 -2.29 -28.61
CA ASP A 68 -25.98 -2.67 -28.03
C ASP A 68 -25.87 -3.60 -26.82
N GLY A 69 -24.74 -3.51 -26.12
CA GLY A 69 -24.48 -4.20 -24.86
C GLY A 69 -25.15 -3.51 -23.66
N PRO A 70 -24.75 -3.88 -22.43
CA PRO A 70 -25.36 -3.32 -21.23
C PRO A 70 -25.12 -1.81 -21.08
N CYS A 71 -24.09 -1.23 -21.71
CA CYS A 71 -23.86 0.23 -21.75
C CYS A 71 -24.69 0.98 -22.81
N GLY A 72 -25.58 0.31 -23.54
CA GLY A 72 -26.40 0.92 -24.60
C GLY A 72 -25.82 0.70 -25.99
N SER A 73 -26.19 1.56 -26.95
CA SER A 73 -25.78 1.39 -28.35
C SER A 73 -24.27 1.53 -28.61
N SER A 74 -23.54 2.18 -27.71
CA SER A 74 -22.07 2.20 -27.72
C SER A 74 -21.52 1.12 -26.78
N PRO A 75 -20.37 0.51 -27.13
CA PRO A 75 -19.78 -0.54 -26.30
C PRO A 75 -19.36 -0.02 -24.93
N CYS A 76 -19.27 -0.91 -23.93
CA CYS A 76 -18.78 -0.51 -22.61
C CYS A 76 -17.31 -0.11 -22.65
N PHE A 77 -16.47 -0.86 -23.38
CA PHE A 77 -15.06 -0.56 -23.62
C PHE A 77 -14.74 -0.63 -25.12
N ASP A 78 -13.77 0.17 -25.56
CA ASP A 78 -13.41 0.23 -26.97
C ASP A 78 -12.27 -0.77 -27.28
N ASP A 79 -12.42 -1.58 -28.35
CA ASP A 79 -11.47 -2.63 -28.77
C ASP A 79 -10.15 -2.10 -29.35
N ALA A 80 -10.07 -0.81 -29.70
CA ALA A 80 -8.85 -0.21 -30.26
C ALA A 80 -8.77 1.27 -29.89
N VAL A 81 -7.86 1.60 -28.99
CA VAL A 81 -7.85 2.94 -28.37
C VAL A 81 -6.53 3.65 -28.68
N GLU A 82 -5.39 2.94 -28.70
CA GLU A 82 -4.12 3.46 -29.24
C GLU A 82 -3.20 2.32 -29.70
N GLN A 83 -2.40 2.52 -30.76
CA GLN A 83 -1.32 1.61 -31.20
C GLN A 83 -1.72 0.16 -31.53
N GLY A 84 -3.01 -0.18 -31.52
CA GLY A 84 -3.55 -1.52 -31.80
C GLY A 84 -3.96 -2.31 -30.55
N GLU A 85 -3.88 -1.71 -29.36
CA GLU A 85 -4.37 -2.26 -28.09
C GLU A 85 -5.75 -1.66 -27.74
N GLY A 86 -6.65 -2.50 -27.24
CA GLY A 86 -7.95 -2.12 -26.68
C GLY A 86 -7.88 -1.75 -25.20
N MET A 87 -8.92 -1.10 -24.68
CA MET A 87 -9.00 -0.66 -23.27
C MET A 87 -8.91 -1.81 -22.25
N LEU A 88 -9.18 -3.04 -22.67
CA LEU A 88 -9.17 -4.25 -21.82
C LEU A 88 -7.91 -5.10 -21.99
N ASP A 89 -6.99 -4.73 -22.89
CA ASP A 89 -5.74 -5.46 -23.09
C ASP A 89 -4.73 -5.18 -21.97
N ARG A 90 -4.84 -4.02 -21.32
CA ARG A 90 -4.02 -3.62 -20.17
C ARG A 90 -4.70 -2.53 -19.33
N CYS A 91 -4.26 -2.38 -18.10
CA CYS A 91 -4.67 -1.25 -17.27
C CYS A 91 -3.95 0.04 -17.73
N GLY A 92 -4.72 1.03 -18.16
CA GLY A 92 -4.22 2.34 -18.59
C GLY A 92 -5.09 3.49 -18.11
N THR A 93 -4.66 4.74 -18.34
CA THR A 93 -5.42 5.93 -17.95
C THR A 93 -6.77 6.02 -18.67
N ASP A 94 -6.82 5.57 -19.93
CA ASP A 94 -8.02 5.38 -20.74
C ASP A 94 -8.96 4.33 -20.15
N THR A 95 -8.42 3.20 -19.71
CA THR A 95 -9.18 2.17 -18.99
C THR A 95 -9.81 2.73 -17.71
N LEU A 96 -9.06 3.53 -16.93
CA LEU A 96 -9.58 4.10 -15.67
C LEU A 96 -10.72 5.09 -15.90
N GLY A 97 -10.54 6.03 -16.84
CA GLY A 97 -11.60 6.98 -17.21
C GLY A 97 -12.85 6.25 -17.71
N ARG A 98 -12.67 5.25 -18.58
CA ARG A 98 -13.80 4.46 -19.10
C ARG A 98 -14.48 3.64 -18.00
N THR A 99 -13.73 3.06 -17.07
CA THR A 99 -14.28 2.27 -15.95
C THR A 99 -15.26 3.08 -15.12
N ARG A 100 -14.96 4.36 -14.83
CA ARG A 100 -15.89 5.28 -14.15
C ARG A 100 -17.22 5.38 -14.90
N LEU A 101 -17.18 5.60 -16.22
CA LEU A 101 -18.37 5.71 -17.06
C LEU A 101 -19.15 4.39 -17.12
N VAL A 102 -18.46 3.26 -17.21
CA VAL A 102 -19.09 1.93 -17.26
C VAL A 102 -19.79 1.62 -15.95
N LEU A 103 -19.12 1.80 -14.81
CA LEU A 103 -19.74 1.58 -13.50
C LEU A 103 -20.97 2.46 -13.28
N GLY A 104 -20.88 3.75 -13.62
CA GLY A 104 -22.04 4.65 -13.57
C GLY A 104 -23.18 4.20 -14.50
N ASN A 105 -22.86 3.67 -15.68
CA ASN A 105 -23.86 3.18 -16.64
C ASN A 105 -24.57 1.89 -16.25
N LEU A 106 -23.88 1.01 -15.52
CA LEU A 106 -24.42 -0.27 -15.10
C LEU A 106 -25.26 -0.12 -13.84
N ILE A 107 -24.70 0.51 -12.80
CA ILE A 107 -25.30 0.51 -11.46
C ILE A 107 -25.51 1.92 -10.85
N GLY A 108 -25.02 2.97 -11.52
CA GLY A 108 -25.07 4.35 -11.00
C GLY A 108 -23.98 4.68 -9.98
N ALA A 109 -23.48 5.91 -10.01
CA ALA A 109 -22.42 6.40 -9.12
C ALA A 109 -22.84 6.46 -7.64
N SER A 110 -24.15 6.58 -7.35
CA SER A 110 -24.66 6.51 -5.99
C SER A 110 -24.54 5.12 -5.35
N ALA A 111 -24.40 4.05 -6.15
CA ALA A 111 -24.40 2.67 -5.65
C ALA A 111 -23.06 2.24 -5.01
N TYR A 112 -21.96 2.92 -5.30
CA TYR A 112 -20.63 2.52 -4.85
C TYR A 112 -19.79 3.69 -4.31
N ASP A 113 -18.80 3.36 -3.50
CA ASP A 113 -17.83 4.32 -2.94
C ASP A 113 -16.42 4.04 -3.45
N VAL A 114 -16.14 2.81 -3.86
CA VAL A 114 -14.92 2.43 -4.58
C VAL A 114 -15.34 1.52 -5.72
N GLY A 115 -14.76 1.73 -6.90
CA GLY A 115 -14.94 0.86 -8.05
C GLY A 115 -13.58 0.45 -8.60
N HIS A 116 -13.49 -0.78 -9.08
CA HIS A 116 -12.23 -1.36 -9.52
C HIS A 116 -12.47 -2.38 -10.63
N LEU A 117 -11.75 -2.25 -11.74
CA LEU A 117 -11.78 -3.21 -12.85
C LEU A 117 -10.75 -4.33 -12.62
N THR A 118 -11.17 -5.58 -12.81
CA THR A 118 -10.31 -6.75 -12.76
C THR A 118 -10.23 -7.43 -14.12
N LEU A 119 -9.01 -7.65 -14.61
CA LEU A 119 -8.73 -8.31 -15.88
C LEU A 119 -8.06 -9.68 -15.67
N GLY A 120 -8.32 -10.61 -16.60
CA GLY A 120 -7.67 -11.93 -16.67
C GLY A 120 -6.47 -11.99 -17.62
N VAL A 121 -5.87 -10.84 -17.95
CA VAL A 121 -4.68 -10.69 -18.82
C VAL A 121 -3.50 -10.10 -18.05
N ASP A 122 -2.29 -10.12 -18.64
CA ASP A 122 -1.10 -9.48 -18.06
C ASP A 122 -1.16 -7.94 -18.21
N GLY A 123 -2.13 -7.34 -17.54
CA GLY A 123 -2.51 -5.93 -17.73
C GLY A 123 -1.85 -4.95 -16.76
N GLY A 124 -1.16 -5.44 -15.72
CA GLY A 124 -0.56 -4.62 -14.67
C GLY A 124 -1.59 -4.03 -13.70
N GLY A 125 -1.18 -3.03 -12.92
CA GLY A 125 -2.03 -2.30 -11.98
C GLY A 125 -1.90 -0.79 -12.18
N VAL A 126 -3.01 -0.07 -12.07
CA VAL A 126 -3.02 1.40 -12.03
C VAL A 126 -4.28 1.91 -11.33
N ALA A 127 -4.14 2.97 -10.54
CA ALA A 127 -5.26 3.65 -9.93
C ALA A 127 -5.02 5.17 -9.84
N TRP A 128 -6.13 5.92 -9.82
CA TRP A 128 -6.09 7.34 -9.49
C TRP A 128 -5.90 7.54 -8.00
N LEU A 129 -5.11 8.56 -7.65
CA LEU A 129 -4.79 8.87 -6.27
C LEU A 129 -5.95 9.62 -5.58
N GLY A 130 -6.42 9.11 -4.43
CA GLY A 130 -7.35 9.83 -3.55
C GLY A 130 -8.73 10.06 -4.15
N VAL A 131 -9.31 9.02 -4.75
CA VAL A 131 -10.59 9.07 -5.46
C VAL A 131 -11.73 8.31 -4.79
N ALA A 132 -11.45 7.48 -3.79
CA ALA A 132 -12.46 6.73 -3.05
C ALA A 132 -13.54 7.66 -2.45
N GLY A 133 -14.80 7.42 -2.80
CA GLY A 133 -15.95 8.20 -2.37
C GLY A 133 -16.10 9.57 -3.07
N ARG A 134 -15.35 9.81 -4.15
CA ARG A 134 -15.46 11.03 -4.98
C ARG A 134 -15.95 10.68 -6.39
N ASP A 135 -15.94 11.66 -7.30
CA ASP A 135 -16.38 11.50 -8.70
C ASP A 135 -15.69 10.33 -9.44
N TYR A 136 -14.45 9.99 -9.06
CA TYR A 136 -13.68 8.91 -9.67
C TYR A 136 -13.50 7.70 -8.77
N ALA A 137 -14.48 7.44 -7.92
CA ALA A 137 -14.50 6.24 -7.10
C ALA A 137 -14.14 4.97 -7.90
N GLY A 138 -14.49 4.90 -9.20
CA GLY A 138 -14.18 3.80 -10.13
C GLY A 138 -12.77 3.76 -10.73
N GLY A 139 -11.90 4.69 -10.38
CA GLY A 139 -10.59 4.88 -11.02
C GLY A 139 -9.51 3.90 -10.58
N GLY A 140 -9.74 2.59 -10.69
CA GLY A 140 -8.73 1.57 -10.40
C GLY A 140 -8.86 0.37 -11.34
N CYS A 141 -7.72 -0.23 -11.71
CA CYS A 141 -7.66 -1.42 -12.54
C CYS A 141 -6.52 -2.33 -12.10
N THR A 142 -6.77 -3.64 -12.07
CA THR A 142 -5.77 -4.68 -11.88
C THR A 142 -5.97 -5.79 -12.91
N GLY A 143 -4.91 -6.22 -13.59
CA GLY A 143 -4.93 -7.34 -14.52
C GLY A 143 -3.78 -8.30 -14.30
N LEU A 144 -4.09 -9.58 -14.04
CA LEU A 144 -3.13 -10.68 -14.10
C LEU A 144 -3.74 -11.89 -14.83
N THR A 145 -2.91 -12.66 -15.55
CA THR A 145 -3.33 -13.91 -16.23
C THR A 145 -3.82 -15.00 -15.28
N GLN A 146 -3.51 -14.88 -13.99
CA GLN A 146 -3.99 -15.76 -12.92
C GLN A 146 -4.54 -14.91 -11.79
N PRO A 147 -5.79 -14.39 -11.91
CA PRO A 147 -6.34 -13.41 -10.99
C PRO A 147 -6.83 -14.06 -9.67
N ARG A 148 -5.92 -14.72 -8.95
CA ARG A 148 -6.17 -15.42 -7.67
C ARG A 148 -4.97 -15.38 -6.73
N GLY A 149 -5.22 -15.65 -5.45
CA GLY A 149 -4.17 -15.70 -4.43
C GLY A 149 -3.66 -14.31 -4.05
N ASP A 150 -2.75 -14.24 -3.09
CA ASP A 150 -2.26 -12.94 -2.61
C ASP A 150 -1.44 -12.18 -3.66
N VAL A 151 -0.87 -12.84 -4.67
CA VAL A 151 -0.26 -12.11 -5.81
C VAL A 151 -1.29 -11.23 -6.53
N PHE A 152 -2.54 -11.67 -6.65
CA PHE A 152 -3.58 -10.83 -7.22
C PHE A 152 -4.23 -9.95 -6.14
N TYR A 153 -4.56 -10.53 -4.98
CA TYR A 153 -5.36 -9.86 -3.95
C TYR A 153 -4.58 -8.78 -3.20
N ILE A 154 -3.29 -9.02 -2.90
CA ILE A 154 -2.46 -8.19 -2.04
C ILE A 154 -1.43 -7.41 -2.83
N ASP A 155 -0.62 -8.08 -3.66
CA ASP A 155 0.46 -7.42 -4.39
C ASP A 155 -0.09 -6.37 -5.38
N TYR A 156 -1.31 -6.57 -5.93
CA TYR A 156 -1.95 -5.65 -6.86
C TYR A 156 -3.26 -5.04 -6.36
N VAL A 157 -4.34 -5.80 -6.14
CA VAL A 157 -5.64 -5.16 -5.85
C VAL A 157 -5.61 -4.32 -4.57
N ALA A 158 -5.01 -4.83 -3.49
CA ALA A 158 -4.88 -4.05 -2.25
C ALA A 158 -3.98 -2.82 -2.43
N HIS A 159 -2.93 -2.92 -3.26
CA HIS A 159 -2.03 -1.83 -3.61
C HIS A 159 -2.77 -0.72 -4.37
N GLU A 160 -3.47 -1.07 -5.44
CA GLU A 160 -4.16 -0.10 -6.29
C GLU A 160 -5.35 0.54 -5.55
N ILE A 161 -6.09 -0.22 -4.73
CA ILE A 161 -7.10 0.38 -3.85
C ILE A 161 -6.43 1.33 -2.84
N GLY A 162 -5.21 1.04 -2.39
CA GLY A 162 -4.45 1.93 -1.51
C GLY A 162 -4.21 3.32 -2.13
N HIS A 163 -3.91 3.37 -3.43
CA HIS A 163 -3.87 4.62 -4.18
C HIS A 163 -5.24 5.30 -4.25
N GLN A 164 -6.33 4.56 -4.45
CA GLN A 164 -7.68 5.15 -4.41
C GLN A 164 -7.97 5.81 -3.05
N PHE A 165 -7.31 5.37 -1.98
CA PHE A 165 -7.31 5.97 -0.63
C PHE A 165 -6.16 6.95 -0.35
N SER A 166 -5.49 7.44 -1.39
CA SER A 166 -4.42 8.45 -1.34
C SER A 166 -3.07 7.98 -0.77
N ALA A 167 -2.84 6.67 -0.65
CA ALA A 167 -1.54 6.17 -0.21
C ALA A 167 -0.49 6.28 -1.32
N SER A 168 0.71 6.72 -0.96
CA SER A 168 1.89 6.82 -1.84
C SER A 168 2.77 5.57 -1.73
N HIS A 169 3.65 5.37 -2.71
CA HIS A 169 4.59 4.25 -2.67
C HIS A 169 5.63 4.38 -1.56
N THR A 170 5.94 3.27 -0.88
CA THR A 170 6.82 3.26 0.30
C THR A 170 8.25 2.78 0.02
N PHE A 171 8.54 2.24 -1.16
CA PHE A 171 9.86 1.72 -1.52
C PHE A 171 10.88 2.83 -1.76
N ASN A 172 12.18 2.54 -1.63
CA ASN A 172 13.28 3.47 -1.85
C ASN A 172 14.35 2.93 -2.81
N GLY A 173 14.03 1.95 -3.65
CA GLY A 173 14.90 1.50 -4.76
C GLY A 173 15.07 2.59 -5.83
N ASP A 174 16.11 2.47 -6.65
CA ASP A 174 16.36 3.33 -7.81
C ASP A 174 16.47 2.56 -9.14
N GLY A 175 16.39 1.23 -9.11
CA GLY A 175 16.40 0.36 -10.27
C GLY A 175 15.01 0.12 -10.87
N ASP A 176 14.97 -0.10 -12.19
CA ASP A 176 13.79 -0.57 -12.94
C ASP A 176 12.51 0.24 -12.64
N PHE A 177 11.40 -0.41 -12.25
CA PHE A 177 10.15 0.25 -11.89
C PHE A 177 10.26 1.14 -10.64
N CYS A 178 11.12 0.80 -9.67
CA CYS A 178 11.35 1.65 -8.50
C CYS A 178 11.96 3.00 -8.90
N GLY A 179 12.90 3.01 -9.86
CA GLY A 179 13.55 4.25 -10.32
C GLY A 179 12.60 5.26 -10.97
N ALA A 180 11.48 4.80 -11.50
CA ALA A 180 10.48 5.65 -12.17
C ALA A 180 9.34 6.12 -11.24
N ASN A 181 9.09 5.42 -10.13
CA ASN A 181 7.85 5.56 -9.35
C ASN A 181 8.06 5.91 -7.86
N GLY A 182 9.27 6.33 -7.46
CA GLY A 182 9.56 6.75 -6.08
C GLY A 182 8.68 7.93 -5.61
N SER A 183 8.53 8.07 -4.30
CA SER A 183 7.68 9.09 -3.69
C SER A 183 8.33 9.74 -2.46
N ASP A 184 7.71 10.77 -1.89
CA ASP A 184 8.16 11.36 -0.62
C ASP A 184 7.85 10.46 0.61
N ALA A 185 7.13 9.34 0.41
CA ALA A 185 6.85 8.31 1.40
C ALA A 185 7.84 7.12 1.35
N SER A 186 8.94 7.23 0.59
CA SER A 186 9.96 6.18 0.40
C SER A 186 10.74 5.82 1.67
N VAL A 187 10.16 5.00 2.55
CA VAL A 187 10.72 4.57 3.86
C VAL A 187 11.14 3.11 3.95
N GLU A 188 11.04 2.35 2.88
CA GLU A 188 11.48 0.95 2.84
C GLU A 188 12.67 0.76 1.90
N PRO A 189 13.75 0.07 2.31
CA PRO A 189 14.92 -0.11 1.44
C PRO A 189 14.62 -1.02 0.24
N GLY A 190 15.20 -0.70 -0.92
CA GLY A 190 14.97 -1.45 -2.15
C GLY A 190 13.50 -1.38 -2.56
N SER A 191 12.96 -2.50 -3.03
CA SER A 191 11.56 -2.67 -3.40
C SER A 191 10.58 -2.56 -2.24
N GLY A 192 11.04 -2.58 -0.99
CA GLY A 192 10.21 -2.71 0.20
C GLY A 192 9.43 -4.03 0.29
N SER A 193 8.52 -4.11 1.27
CA SER A 193 7.73 -5.31 1.60
C SER A 193 6.26 -5.05 1.96
N SER A 194 5.85 -3.81 2.21
CA SER A 194 4.45 -3.50 2.55
C SER A 194 3.52 -3.48 1.34
N VAL A 195 2.20 -3.39 1.58
CA VAL A 195 1.17 -3.29 0.53
C VAL A 195 1.45 -2.17 -0.46
N MET A 196 1.95 -1.00 -0.01
CA MET A 196 2.26 0.13 -0.89
C MET A 196 3.72 0.12 -1.38
N ALA A 197 4.46 -0.96 -1.16
CA ALA A 197 5.78 -1.17 -1.72
C ALA A 197 5.69 -1.88 -3.08
N TYR A 198 6.84 -2.10 -3.73
CA TYR A 198 6.96 -2.75 -5.05
C TYR A 198 7.65 -4.11 -4.95
N ALA A 199 7.32 -4.90 -3.92
CA ALA A 199 7.95 -6.18 -3.66
C ALA A 199 7.93 -7.07 -4.92
N GLY A 200 9.12 -7.41 -5.44
CA GLY A 200 9.29 -8.37 -6.54
C GLY A 200 9.22 -7.78 -7.96
N ILE A 201 9.04 -6.47 -8.10
CA ILE A 201 8.94 -5.80 -9.41
C ILE A 201 10.00 -4.71 -9.64
N CYS A 202 11.06 -4.64 -8.84
CA CYS A 202 12.17 -3.69 -9.00
C CYS A 202 13.50 -4.34 -9.42
N GLY A 203 13.49 -5.62 -9.78
CA GLY A 203 14.62 -6.33 -10.37
C GLY A 203 15.79 -6.46 -9.39
N ALA A 204 16.91 -5.79 -9.67
CA ALA A 204 18.08 -5.86 -8.78
C ALA A 204 17.85 -5.23 -7.40
N ASP A 205 16.80 -4.42 -7.26
CA ASP A 205 16.40 -3.81 -5.99
C ASP A 205 15.36 -4.61 -5.21
N ASP A 206 14.98 -5.81 -5.68
CA ASP A 206 14.01 -6.65 -5.00
C ASP A 206 14.53 -7.14 -3.65
N LEU A 207 13.84 -6.71 -2.59
CA LEU A 207 14.04 -7.17 -1.22
C LEU A 207 13.49 -8.59 -1.02
N GLN A 208 12.33 -8.84 -1.62
CA GLN A 208 11.62 -10.11 -1.61
C GLN A 208 10.71 -10.20 -2.83
N ALA A 209 10.24 -11.40 -3.14
CA ALA A 209 9.50 -11.66 -4.38
C ALA A 209 8.03 -11.22 -4.33
N HIS A 210 7.43 -11.11 -3.14
CA HIS A 210 6.00 -10.86 -2.95
C HIS A 210 5.77 -10.04 -1.68
N THR A 211 4.62 -9.36 -1.63
CA THR A 211 4.25 -8.46 -0.54
C THR A 211 3.88 -9.22 0.73
N ASP A 212 4.28 -8.67 1.88
CA ASP A 212 3.75 -9.08 3.18
C ASP A 212 2.45 -8.30 3.46
N PRO A 213 1.41 -8.93 4.03
CA PRO A 213 0.06 -8.38 4.10
C PRO A 213 -0.10 -7.34 5.23
N TYR A 214 0.61 -6.21 5.13
CA TYR A 214 0.53 -5.09 6.08
C TYR A 214 0.71 -3.74 5.37
N PHE A 215 0.12 -2.70 5.92
CA PHE A 215 0.41 -1.32 5.56
C PHE A 215 1.55 -0.78 6.42
N SER A 216 2.50 -0.09 5.79
CA SER A 216 3.47 0.76 6.49
C SER A 216 2.74 1.84 7.29
N GLN A 217 3.35 2.38 8.34
CA GLN A 217 2.70 3.47 9.05
C GLN A 217 2.48 4.71 8.17
N HIS A 218 3.39 5.00 7.24
CA HIS A 218 3.19 6.10 6.29
C HIS A 218 1.87 5.94 5.52
N SER A 219 1.59 4.74 5.01
CA SER A 219 0.34 4.44 4.33
C SER A 219 -0.87 4.54 5.27
N ILE A 220 -0.74 4.08 6.53
CA ILE A 220 -1.79 4.23 7.55
C ILE A 220 -2.10 5.70 7.83
N GLU A 221 -1.08 6.56 7.88
CA GLU A 221 -1.24 8.00 8.10
C GLU A 221 -1.85 8.72 6.89
N GLU A 222 -1.41 8.40 5.67
CA GLU A 222 -1.97 8.98 4.44
C GLU A 222 -3.43 8.61 4.25
N VAL A 223 -3.76 7.31 4.35
CA VAL A 223 -5.15 6.84 4.25
C VAL A 223 -5.99 7.42 5.39
N GLY A 224 -5.48 7.39 6.62
CA GLY A 224 -6.16 7.97 7.79
C GLY A 224 -6.44 9.46 7.62
N GLY A 225 -5.48 10.20 7.05
CA GLY A 225 -5.63 11.61 6.71
C GLY A 225 -6.66 11.85 5.61
N TYR A 226 -6.68 11.00 4.58
CA TYR A 226 -7.66 11.08 3.50
C TYR A 226 -9.08 10.87 4.00
N VAL A 227 -9.34 9.76 4.71
CA VAL A 227 -10.70 9.39 5.15
C VAL A 227 -11.25 10.26 6.28
N ALA A 228 -10.37 10.97 7.01
CA ALA A 228 -10.77 11.89 8.08
C ALA A 228 -10.73 13.37 7.67
N GLY A 229 -10.11 13.69 6.53
CA GLY A 229 -9.94 15.05 6.04
C GLY A 229 -11.21 15.60 5.39
N ASP A 230 -11.21 16.90 5.08
CA ASP A 230 -12.25 17.50 4.25
C ASP A 230 -11.94 17.21 2.77
N GLN A 231 -12.96 16.84 2.00
CA GLN A 231 -12.87 16.72 0.55
C GLN A 231 -13.87 17.67 -0.09
N GLU A 232 -13.56 18.13 -1.30
CA GLU A 232 -14.52 18.94 -2.04
C GLU A 232 -15.74 18.09 -2.43
N ASP A 233 -16.92 18.69 -2.28
CA ASP A 233 -18.18 18.15 -2.77
C ASP A 233 -18.10 17.85 -4.27
N VAL A 234 -18.82 16.84 -4.72
CA VAL A 234 -18.84 16.40 -6.11
C VAL A 234 -19.90 17.18 -6.91
N VAL A 235 -19.61 17.45 -8.18
CA VAL A 235 -20.59 17.98 -9.12
C VAL A 235 -21.40 16.81 -9.70
N GLU A 236 -22.71 16.96 -9.71
CA GLU A 236 -23.60 15.98 -10.32
C GLU A 236 -23.35 15.90 -11.84
N VAL A 237 -23.20 14.66 -12.33
CA VAL A 237 -23.22 14.34 -13.76
C VAL A 237 -24.22 13.22 -13.97
N GLN A 238 -25.29 13.51 -14.71
CA GLN A 238 -26.24 12.51 -15.18
C GLN A 238 -25.99 12.22 -16.64
N GLN A 239 -26.41 11.06 -17.10
CA GLN A 239 -26.22 10.63 -18.47
C GLN A 239 -27.48 10.00 -19.01
N VAL A 240 -27.90 10.45 -20.19
CA VAL A 240 -29.03 9.88 -20.92
C VAL A 240 -28.47 8.83 -21.88
N SER A 241 -28.83 7.56 -21.66
CA SER A 241 -28.41 6.41 -22.46
C SER A 241 -29.49 6.03 -23.44
N LEU A 242 -29.12 5.87 -24.71
CA LEU A 242 -30.04 5.55 -25.79
C LEU A 242 -29.58 4.32 -26.56
N SER A 243 -30.54 3.48 -26.92
CA SER A 243 -30.40 2.41 -27.90
C SER A 243 -31.54 2.49 -28.92
N GLU A 244 -31.29 2.04 -30.16
CA GLU A 244 -32.23 2.14 -31.28
C GLU A 244 -32.66 3.60 -31.60
N PHE A 245 -31.84 4.59 -31.22
CA PHE A 245 -32.03 6.01 -31.55
C PHE A 245 -31.18 6.36 -32.78
N ASP A 246 -31.47 5.72 -33.90
CA ASP A 246 -30.61 5.67 -35.08
C ASP A 246 -31.26 6.26 -36.35
N THR A 247 -32.53 6.65 -36.25
CA THR A 247 -33.35 7.13 -37.36
C THR A 247 -33.82 8.57 -37.13
N ASP A 248 -33.69 9.42 -38.15
CA ASP A 248 -34.17 10.81 -38.06
C ASP A 248 -35.68 10.84 -37.80
N GLY A 249 -36.07 11.54 -36.72
CA GLY A 249 -37.45 11.55 -36.23
C GLY A 249 -37.66 10.72 -34.97
N ASP A 250 -36.71 9.86 -34.58
CA ASP A 250 -36.72 9.17 -33.30
C ASP A 250 -36.77 10.19 -32.15
N THR A 251 -37.42 9.83 -31.06
CA THR A 251 -37.63 10.76 -29.93
C THR A 251 -37.21 10.18 -28.59
N VAL A 252 -36.74 11.05 -27.72
CA VAL A 252 -36.59 10.78 -26.28
C VAL A 252 -37.25 11.91 -25.51
N THR A 253 -38.11 11.55 -24.55
CA THR A 253 -38.74 12.50 -23.63
C THR A 253 -38.04 12.41 -22.28
N LEU A 254 -37.51 13.53 -21.81
CA LEU A 254 -36.99 13.68 -20.45
C LEU A 254 -38.07 14.32 -19.58
N SER A 255 -38.23 13.81 -18.36
CA SER A 255 -39.21 14.31 -17.41
C SER A 255 -38.62 14.49 -16.01
N LEU A 256 -39.13 15.50 -15.31
CA LEU A 256 -38.82 15.82 -13.92
C LEU A 256 -40.13 16.21 -13.23
N GLY A 257 -40.72 15.28 -12.49
CA GLY A 257 -42.07 15.43 -11.95
C GLY A 257 -43.09 15.62 -13.08
N GLU A 258 -43.86 16.72 -13.04
CA GLU A 258 -44.87 17.03 -14.07
C GLU A 258 -44.30 17.76 -15.31
N ARG A 259 -43.02 18.13 -15.28
CA ARG A 259 -42.36 18.85 -16.37
C ARG A 259 -41.72 17.85 -17.31
N SER A 260 -41.76 18.11 -18.62
CA SER A 260 -41.08 17.28 -19.60
C SER A 260 -40.62 18.07 -20.81
N THR A 261 -39.61 17.56 -21.51
CA THR A 261 -39.17 18.05 -22.81
C THR A 261 -38.89 16.86 -23.73
N THR A 262 -39.25 16.97 -25.01
CA THR A 262 -39.02 15.92 -26.01
C THR A 262 -37.94 16.37 -26.97
N LEU A 263 -36.92 15.56 -27.11
CA LEU A 263 -35.81 15.73 -28.04
C LEU A 263 -36.03 14.80 -29.23
N THR A 264 -35.74 15.27 -30.44
CA THR A 264 -35.95 14.51 -31.68
C THR A 264 -34.65 14.41 -32.45
N ARG A 265 -34.24 13.18 -32.82
CA ARG A 265 -33.05 12.92 -33.62
C ARG A 265 -33.11 13.69 -34.94
N GLY A 266 -31.96 14.20 -35.38
CA GLY A 266 -31.84 15.03 -36.56
C GLY A 266 -32.19 16.49 -36.26
N THR A 267 -33.42 16.91 -36.55
CA THR A 267 -33.78 18.34 -36.45
C THR A 267 -33.90 18.78 -34.99
N GLY A 268 -32.89 19.49 -34.49
CA GLY A 268 -32.89 20.07 -33.15
C GLY A 268 -32.14 19.26 -32.09
N TYR A 269 -31.56 18.11 -32.42
CA TYR A 269 -30.68 17.35 -31.52
C TYR A 269 -29.24 17.87 -31.52
N THR A 270 -29.09 19.18 -31.28
CA THR A 270 -27.78 19.82 -31.16
C THR A 270 -27.50 20.12 -29.70
N ARG A 271 -26.24 20.17 -29.30
CA ARG A 271 -25.75 20.56 -27.97
C ARG A 271 -26.44 21.81 -27.45
N ALA A 272 -26.55 22.85 -28.27
CA ALA A 272 -27.19 24.11 -27.85
C ALA A 272 -28.69 23.94 -27.58
N ALA A 273 -29.39 23.19 -28.44
CA ALA A 273 -30.82 22.97 -28.31
C ALA A 273 -31.14 22.01 -27.13
N VAL A 274 -30.40 20.91 -27.00
CA VAL A 274 -30.50 19.99 -25.86
C VAL A 274 -30.16 20.72 -24.56
N GLN A 275 -29.09 21.52 -24.53
CA GLN A 275 -28.72 22.28 -23.33
C GLN A 275 -29.82 23.26 -22.93
N SER A 276 -30.39 24.01 -23.88
CA SER A 276 -31.51 24.92 -23.59
C SER A 276 -32.71 24.14 -23.03
N ALA A 277 -33.10 23.04 -23.69
CA ALA A 277 -34.25 22.24 -23.29
C ALA A 277 -34.09 21.60 -21.91
N VAL A 278 -32.90 21.09 -21.61
CA VAL A 278 -32.59 20.47 -20.30
C VAL A 278 -32.47 21.55 -19.23
N SER A 279 -31.75 22.66 -19.47
CA SER A 279 -31.66 23.77 -18.51
C SER A 279 -33.05 24.30 -18.14
N ASP A 280 -33.92 24.47 -19.14
CA ASP A 280 -35.31 24.85 -18.91
C ASP A 280 -36.01 23.80 -18.07
N LEU A 281 -35.91 22.50 -18.40
CA LEU A 281 -36.54 21.40 -17.65
C LEU A 281 -36.11 21.36 -16.18
N VAL A 282 -34.81 21.47 -15.89
CA VAL A 282 -34.27 21.35 -14.52
C VAL A 282 -34.33 22.66 -13.75
N GLY A 283 -34.49 23.80 -14.44
CA GLY A 283 -34.56 25.13 -13.82
C GLY A 283 -33.21 25.68 -13.35
N THR A 284 -32.10 25.12 -13.83
CA THR A 284 -30.73 25.60 -13.60
C THR A 284 -29.93 25.47 -14.89
N ASP A 285 -28.87 26.26 -15.04
CA ASP A 285 -27.95 26.11 -16.15
C ASP A 285 -27.19 24.79 -16.03
N VAL A 286 -27.20 24.00 -17.11
CA VAL A 286 -26.39 22.79 -17.26
C VAL A 286 -25.47 22.90 -18.48
N ARG A 287 -24.49 22.01 -18.55
CA ARG A 287 -23.70 21.80 -19.77
C ARG A 287 -23.95 20.41 -20.32
N ILE A 288 -24.15 20.36 -21.64
CA ILE A 288 -24.33 19.09 -22.35
C ILE A 288 -23.00 18.69 -22.97
N ALA A 289 -22.62 17.43 -22.80
CA ALA A 289 -21.46 16.82 -23.43
C ALA A 289 -21.86 15.61 -24.29
N ARG A 290 -20.93 15.12 -25.10
CA ARG A 290 -21.10 13.84 -25.79
C ARG A 290 -21.22 12.72 -24.73
N TRP A 291 -21.92 11.64 -25.07
CA TRP A 291 -22.16 10.49 -24.18
C TRP A 291 -20.90 9.95 -23.48
N ASP A 292 -19.82 9.76 -24.24
CA ASP A 292 -18.54 9.19 -23.81
C ASP A 292 -17.53 10.28 -23.37
N TYR A 293 -17.99 11.51 -23.13
CA TYR A 293 -17.12 12.58 -22.64
C TYR A 293 -16.64 12.26 -21.23
N ASP A 294 -15.34 12.39 -21.01
CA ASP A 294 -14.71 12.42 -19.71
C ASP A 294 -13.81 13.66 -19.67
N PRO A 295 -14.12 14.66 -18.81
CA PRO A 295 -13.39 15.94 -18.77
C PRO A 295 -11.90 15.77 -18.47
N TYR A 296 -11.53 14.66 -17.85
CA TYR A 296 -10.25 14.51 -17.21
C TYR A 296 -9.37 13.53 -17.97
N LEU A 297 -9.98 12.53 -18.60
CA LEU A 297 -9.29 11.73 -19.59
C LEU A 297 -8.76 12.60 -20.73
N GLY A 298 -9.49 13.64 -21.14
CA GLY A 298 -9.04 14.60 -22.16
C GLY A 298 -7.77 15.38 -21.82
N GLN A 299 -7.35 15.39 -20.55
CA GLN A 299 -6.12 16.02 -20.09
C GLN A 299 -4.91 15.08 -20.18
N VAL A 300 -5.14 13.77 -20.15
CA VAL A 300 -4.09 12.73 -20.01
C VAL A 300 -4.08 11.70 -21.13
N SER A 301 -5.10 11.68 -22.00
CA SER A 301 -5.20 10.78 -23.14
C SER A 301 -5.68 11.50 -24.40
N SER A 302 -5.01 11.22 -25.52
CA SER A 302 -5.40 11.70 -26.84
C SER A 302 -6.63 10.99 -27.42
N THR A 303 -7.05 9.89 -26.78
CA THR A 303 -8.15 9.01 -27.20
C THR A 303 -9.47 9.41 -26.53
N ALA A 304 -9.43 10.31 -25.56
CA ALA A 304 -10.60 10.84 -24.89
C ALA A 304 -11.59 11.45 -25.90
N ALA A 305 -12.88 11.19 -25.71
CA ALA A 305 -13.89 11.84 -26.52
C ALA A 305 -13.82 13.36 -26.30
N ALA A 306 -13.64 14.12 -27.37
CA ALA A 306 -13.70 15.57 -27.29
C ALA A 306 -15.09 16.05 -26.84
N ALA A 307 -15.15 17.21 -26.20
CA ALA A 307 -16.41 17.89 -25.92
C ALA A 307 -17.22 18.04 -27.23
N GLY A 308 -18.30 17.27 -27.33
CA GLY A 308 -19.01 17.06 -28.59
C GLY A 308 -20.50 17.40 -28.55
N GLN A 309 -21.16 17.19 -29.68
CA GLN A 309 -22.62 17.16 -29.76
C GLN A 309 -23.13 15.85 -29.13
N PRO A 310 -24.39 15.79 -28.67
CA PRO A 310 -25.07 14.53 -28.39
C PRO A 310 -24.88 13.52 -29.52
N SER A 311 -24.67 12.25 -29.17
CA SER A 311 -24.56 11.13 -30.12
C SER A 311 -25.86 10.32 -30.15
N ASP A 312 -25.92 9.34 -31.05
CA ASP A 312 -27.03 8.36 -31.09
C ASP A 312 -27.07 7.49 -29.82
N ALA A 313 -25.94 7.36 -29.12
CA ALA A 313 -25.88 6.73 -27.79
C ALA A 313 -26.40 7.61 -26.66
N GLY A 314 -26.59 8.91 -26.91
CA GLY A 314 -27.12 9.87 -25.96
C GLY A 314 -26.14 11.00 -25.61
N PHE A 315 -26.18 11.47 -24.36
CA PHE A 315 -25.40 12.62 -23.89
C PHE A 315 -25.28 12.69 -22.37
N GLN A 316 -24.29 13.43 -21.89
CA GLN A 316 -24.14 13.77 -20.48
C GLN A 316 -24.71 15.15 -20.16
N ILE A 317 -25.25 15.28 -18.96
CA ILE A 317 -25.79 16.48 -18.33
C ILE A 317 -24.89 16.79 -17.13
N VAL A 318 -24.04 17.80 -17.28
CA VAL A 318 -23.14 18.28 -16.23
C VAL A 318 -23.79 19.48 -15.53
N TYR A 319 -24.08 19.35 -14.24
CA TYR A 319 -24.73 20.41 -13.44
C TYR A 319 -23.71 21.46 -12.95
N ALA A 320 -22.93 21.99 -13.89
CA ALA A 320 -21.89 22.98 -13.65
C ALA A 320 -21.94 24.12 -14.66
N SER A 321 -21.17 25.17 -14.37
CA SER A 321 -21.02 26.31 -15.28
C SER A 321 -20.07 26.02 -16.46
N SER A 322 -19.31 24.93 -16.37
CA SER A 322 -18.32 24.45 -17.33
C SER A 322 -18.52 22.95 -17.58
N LEU A 323 -17.90 22.40 -18.63
CA LEU A 323 -17.78 20.95 -18.80
C LEU A 323 -16.72 20.34 -17.87
N GLU A 324 -15.79 21.15 -17.37
CA GLU A 324 -14.83 20.79 -16.33
C GLU A 324 -15.50 20.96 -14.96
N PRO A 325 -15.91 19.88 -14.28
CA PRO A 325 -16.74 19.97 -13.07
C PRO A 325 -15.98 20.64 -11.90
N ASP A 326 -14.65 20.48 -11.86
CA ASP A 326 -13.79 21.00 -10.78
C ASP A 326 -13.67 22.53 -10.76
N ILE A 327 -13.93 23.21 -11.88
CA ILE A 327 -13.65 24.65 -12.04
C ILE A 327 -14.84 25.52 -11.56
N GLY A 328 -15.96 24.91 -11.17
CA GLY A 328 -17.07 25.58 -10.48
C GLY A 328 -18.47 25.12 -10.89
N GLY A 329 -19.43 25.25 -9.98
CA GLY A 329 -20.80 24.75 -10.14
C GLY A 329 -21.48 24.63 -8.78
N ALA A 330 -22.77 24.32 -8.76
CA ALA A 330 -23.43 23.92 -7.53
C ALA A 330 -23.07 22.45 -7.26
N ARG A 331 -22.26 22.19 -6.24
CA ARG A 331 -21.82 20.85 -5.84
C ARG A 331 -22.86 20.21 -4.93
N GLN A 332 -24.03 19.94 -5.51
CA GLN A 332 -25.21 19.43 -4.80
C GLN A 332 -25.81 18.29 -5.61
N GLY A 333 -26.48 17.36 -4.92
CA GLY A 333 -27.23 16.31 -5.59
C GLY A 333 -28.46 16.87 -6.31
N HIS A 334 -28.77 16.31 -7.48
CA HIS A 334 -29.96 16.67 -8.25
C HIS A 334 -30.89 15.47 -8.38
N PRO A 335 -32.23 15.67 -8.43
CA PRO A 335 -33.13 14.57 -8.73
C PRO A 335 -32.80 13.96 -10.08
N GLU A 336 -32.80 12.63 -10.16
CA GLU A 336 -32.60 11.92 -11.41
C GLU A 336 -33.76 12.19 -12.38
N LEU A 337 -33.41 12.51 -13.63
CA LEU A 337 -34.38 12.66 -14.70
C LEU A 337 -34.94 11.29 -15.10
N VAL A 338 -36.18 11.25 -15.56
CA VAL A 338 -36.74 10.04 -16.18
C VAL A 338 -36.72 10.22 -17.69
N ALA A 339 -36.05 9.31 -18.40
CA ALA A 339 -36.06 9.25 -19.85
C ALA A 339 -37.06 8.19 -20.35
N THR A 340 -37.79 8.51 -21.41
CA THR A 340 -38.68 7.58 -22.10
C THR A 340 -38.50 7.74 -23.60
N GLY A 341 -38.09 6.65 -24.26
CA GLY A 341 -37.94 6.62 -25.71
C GLY A 341 -39.29 6.62 -26.43
N GLY A 342 -39.30 7.11 -27.66
CA GLY A 342 -40.39 6.92 -28.61
C GLY A 342 -40.53 5.45 -29.03
N GLU A 343 -41.33 5.19 -30.06
CA GLU A 343 -41.50 3.83 -30.58
C GLU A 343 -40.14 3.24 -31.01
N GLY A 344 -39.78 2.06 -30.48
CA GLY A 344 -38.52 1.37 -30.78
C GLY A 344 -37.31 1.82 -29.97
N VAL A 345 -37.29 3.09 -29.52
CA VAL A 345 -36.17 3.68 -28.78
C VAL A 345 -36.17 3.23 -27.33
N GLN A 346 -35.03 2.75 -26.85
CA GLN A 346 -34.80 2.53 -25.43
C GLN A 346 -34.07 3.74 -24.85
N ALA A 347 -34.54 4.23 -23.71
CA ALA A 347 -33.92 5.36 -23.04
C ALA A 347 -33.88 5.14 -21.53
N ARG A 348 -32.76 5.49 -20.90
CA ARG A 348 -32.61 5.56 -19.45
C ARG A 348 -31.74 6.74 -19.06
N VAL A 349 -31.87 7.15 -17.81
CA VAL A 349 -30.94 8.09 -17.18
C VAL A 349 -30.18 7.32 -16.13
N VAL A 350 -28.90 7.62 -16.00
CA VAL A 350 -28.02 7.07 -14.98
C VAL A 350 -27.15 8.18 -14.42
N GLU A 351 -26.78 8.04 -13.16
CA GLU A 351 -25.85 8.94 -12.50
C GLU A 351 -24.40 8.47 -12.73
N ILE A 352 -23.60 9.31 -13.38
CA ILE A 352 -22.17 9.05 -13.61
C ILE A 352 -21.32 9.66 -12.50
N ALA A 353 -21.80 10.75 -11.89
CA ALA A 353 -21.23 11.38 -10.71
C ALA A 353 -22.33 11.78 -9.74
N HIS A 354 -22.26 11.30 -8.50
CA HIS A 354 -23.20 11.67 -7.45
C HIS A 354 -22.85 13.04 -6.87
N GLY A 355 -23.68 14.05 -7.14
CA GLY A 355 -23.45 15.40 -6.66
C GLY A 355 -23.69 15.54 -5.16
N GLY A 356 -22.97 16.46 -4.52
CA GLY A 356 -23.07 16.74 -3.09
C GLY A 356 -21.86 16.29 -2.29
N PRO A 357 -22.00 16.12 -0.96
CA PRO A 357 -20.87 15.77 -0.09
C PRO A 357 -20.14 14.52 -0.56
N ALA A 358 -18.82 14.61 -0.64
CA ALA A 358 -17.98 13.44 -0.91
C ALA A 358 -18.18 12.37 0.17
N ARG A 359 -18.16 11.10 -0.24
CA ARG A 359 -18.30 9.91 0.60
C ARG A 359 -16.95 9.28 0.96
N HIS A 360 -15.85 10.05 0.89
CA HIS A 360 -14.49 9.58 1.18
C HIS A 360 -14.31 9.06 2.60
N GLY A 361 -15.16 9.49 3.54
CA GLY A 361 -15.21 8.94 4.90
C GLY A 361 -15.93 7.58 5.00
N GLY A 362 -16.63 7.13 3.96
CA GLY A 362 -17.47 5.94 4.03
C GLY A 362 -18.60 6.07 5.07
N GLU A 363 -19.29 4.96 5.32
CA GLU A 363 -20.27 4.87 6.39
C GLU A 363 -19.57 4.54 7.72
N ASP A 364 -19.69 5.45 8.70
CA ASP A 364 -19.05 5.33 10.00
C ASP A 364 -19.90 4.51 10.99
N GLU A 365 -19.37 3.39 11.46
CA GLU A 365 -20.00 2.53 12.47
C GLU A 365 -19.19 2.53 13.79
N PRO A 366 -19.86 2.64 14.96
CA PRO A 366 -19.20 2.41 16.24
C PRO A 366 -18.64 0.98 16.32
N SER A 367 -17.31 0.84 16.35
CA SER A 367 -16.63 -0.46 16.47
C SER A 367 -16.67 -1.01 17.90
N GLY A 368 -16.83 -0.14 18.90
CA GLY A 368 -16.66 -0.49 20.32
C GLY A 368 -15.22 -0.76 20.74
N ASN A 369 -14.26 -0.64 19.80
CA ASN A 369 -12.83 -0.84 20.02
C ASN A 369 -12.09 0.49 20.24
N SER A 370 -11.07 0.47 21.09
CA SER A 370 -10.19 1.58 21.44
C SER A 370 -8.80 1.33 20.88
N ARG A 371 -8.13 2.39 20.41
CA ARG A 371 -6.76 2.24 19.90
C ARG A 371 -5.79 1.86 21.04
N PRO A 372 -4.76 1.06 20.76
CA PRO A 372 -3.70 0.77 21.73
C PRO A 372 -2.98 2.04 22.22
N GLU A 373 -2.43 1.99 23.42
CA GLU A 373 -1.52 3.01 23.96
C GLU A 373 -0.08 2.55 23.84
N VAL A 374 0.74 3.24 23.04
CA VAL A 374 2.10 2.81 22.72
C VAL A 374 3.13 3.72 23.37
N THR A 375 4.22 3.12 23.86
CA THR A 375 5.37 3.83 24.42
C THR A 375 6.65 3.35 23.76
N ALA A 376 7.37 4.29 23.15
CA ALA A 376 8.71 4.08 22.60
C ALA A 376 9.79 4.41 23.66
N PRO A 377 11.01 3.86 23.52
CA PRO A 377 12.13 4.21 24.39
C PRO A 377 12.58 5.67 24.16
N SER A 378 13.36 6.20 25.10
CA SER A 378 13.85 7.59 25.02
C SER A 378 14.80 7.81 23.83
N ARG A 379 14.82 9.02 23.27
CA ARG A 379 15.88 9.41 22.32
C ARG A 379 17.29 9.18 22.90
N THR A 380 18.23 8.73 22.08
CA THR A 380 19.63 8.55 22.49
C THR A 380 20.60 8.86 21.36
N THR A 381 21.90 8.71 21.63
CA THR A 381 22.98 8.73 20.64
C THR A 381 23.72 7.41 20.65
N ILE A 382 23.89 6.80 19.47
CA ILE A 382 24.63 5.56 19.27
C ILE A 382 25.90 5.81 18.43
N PRO A 383 26.93 4.96 18.57
CA PRO A 383 28.09 5.01 17.69
C PRO A 383 27.76 4.57 16.25
N VAL A 384 28.58 4.98 15.28
CA VAL A 384 28.46 4.48 13.89
C VAL A 384 28.72 2.98 13.82
N ARG A 385 28.16 2.30 12.81
CA ARG A 385 28.46 0.91 12.45
C ARG A 385 28.38 -0.07 13.61
N THR A 386 27.37 0.10 14.47
CA THR A 386 27.24 -0.68 15.71
C THR A 386 25.81 -1.19 15.86
N PRO A 387 25.61 -2.50 16.06
CA PRO A 387 24.30 -3.07 16.35
C PRO A 387 23.62 -2.40 17.54
N PHE A 388 22.30 -2.24 17.45
CA PHE A 388 21.49 -1.70 18.53
C PHE A 388 20.14 -2.40 18.64
N ARG A 389 19.51 -2.28 19.81
CA ARG A 389 18.22 -2.89 20.11
C ARG A 389 17.24 -1.82 20.61
N LEU A 390 16.05 -1.79 20.02
CA LEU A 390 14.94 -0.97 20.50
C LEU A 390 13.91 -1.86 21.19
N SER A 391 13.30 -1.33 22.26
CA SER A 391 12.27 -2.01 23.03
C SER A 391 11.30 -0.96 23.54
N GLY A 392 10.04 -1.10 23.15
CA GLY A 392 8.93 -0.31 23.67
C GLY A 392 7.95 -1.17 24.46
N SER A 393 6.73 -0.67 24.60
CA SER A 393 5.60 -1.37 25.20
C SER A 393 4.30 -0.80 24.66
N ALA A 394 3.23 -1.59 24.71
CA ALA A 394 1.89 -1.05 24.53
C ALA A 394 0.89 -1.75 25.46
N THR A 395 -0.25 -1.12 25.67
CA THR A 395 -1.42 -1.69 26.34
C THR A 395 -2.65 -1.45 25.49
N ASP A 396 -3.56 -2.42 25.49
CA ASP A 396 -4.85 -2.29 24.84
C ASP A 396 -5.95 -2.06 25.90
N PRO A 397 -6.77 -0.99 25.79
CA PRO A 397 -7.84 -0.73 26.74
C PRO A 397 -8.93 -1.81 26.79
N ASP A 398 -9.15 -2.52 25.69
CA ASP A 398 -10.20 -3.53 25.52
C ASP A 398 -9.69 -4.96 25.81
N GLY A 399 -8.36 -5.11 25.90
CA GLY A 399 -7.67 -6.34 26.29
C GLY A 399 -7.32 -7.24 25.11
N ASP A 400 -7.32 -6.69 23.90
CA ASP A 400 -6.98 -7.42 22.68
C ASP A 400 -5.48 -7.80 22.63
N PRO A 401 -5.13 -8.97 22.05
CA PRO A 401 -3.75 -9.33 21.81
C PRO A 401 -3.07 -8.35 20.84
N LEU A 402 -1.93 -7.82 21.23
CA LEU A 402 -1.20 -6.85 20.40
C LEU A 402 -0.11 -7.52 19.56
N THR A 403 0.01 -7.02 18.33
CA THR A 403 1.19 -7.26 17.47
C THR A 403 1.94 -5.95 17.23
N PHE A 404 3.22 -6.06 16.89
CA PHE A 404 4.18 -4.96 16.86
C PHE A 404 5.02 -4.98 15.60
N SER A 405 5.28 -3.78 15.07
CA SER A 405 6.30 -3.56 14.05
C SER A 405 7.19 -2.38 14.40
N TRP A 406 8.44 -2.44 13.92
CA TRP A 406 9.43 -1.39 14.11
C TRP A 406 9.95 -0.94 12.74
N GLU A 407 9.57 0.27 12.34
CA GLU A 407 9.86 0.87 11.04
C GLU A 407 10.90 1.98 11.19
N GLN A 408 11.77 2.14 10.20
CA GLN A 408 12.56 3.36 10.08
C GLN A 408 11.78 4.38 9.24
N ASP A 409 11.50 5.54 9.83
CA ASP A 409 10.61 6.58 9.32
C ASP A 409 11.43 7.75 8.72
N ASP A 410 12.45 7.41 7.93
CA ASP A 410 13.31 8.40 7.25
C ASP A 410 13.13 8.27 5.73
N PRO A 411 12.33 9.16 5.09
CA PRO A 411 12.18 9.14 3.64
C PRO A 411 13.52 9.28 2.91
N GLY A 412 13.72 8.39 1.94
CA GLY A 412 14.87 8.39 1.07
C GLY A 412 14.67 9.24 -0.19
N ILE A 413 15.56 9.04 -1.14
CA ILE A 413 15.64 9.80 -2.40
C ILE A 413 15.81 8.88 -3.62
N GLY A 414 15.49 7.59 -3.46
CA GLY A 414 15.90 6.53 -4.38
C GLY A 414 17.36 6.14 -4.15
N THR A 415 17.62 4.90 -3.76
CA THR A 415 18.98 4.37 -3.58
C THR A 415 18.98 2.86 -3.81
N ALA A 416 19.81 2.41 -4.75
CA ALA A 416 19.98 1.00 -5.10
C ALA A 416 20.16 0.12 -3.86
N LEU A 417 19.49 -1.02 -3.82
CA LEU A 417 19.56 -1.97 -2.71
C LEU A 417 21.00 -2.45 -2.49
N PHE A 418 21.76 -2.71 -3.55
CA PHE A 418 23.15 -3.17 -3.43
C PHE A 418 24.19 -2.03 -3.40
N SER A 419 23.82 -0.85 -2.89
CA SER A 419 24.73 0.28 -2.67
C SER A 419 25.32 0.33 -1.26
N ASN A 420 26.63 0.61 -1.17
CA ASN A 420 27.30 0.96 0.09
C ASN A 420 27.23 2.47 0.39
N ASP A 421 26.85 3.29 -0.60
CA ASP A 421 26.80 4.75 -0.51
C ASP A 421 25.43 5.22 0.01
N ARG A 422 25.01 4.68 1.16
CA ARG A 422 23.72 4.97 1.80
C ARG A 422 23.81 6.22 2.69
N VAL A 423 23.67 7.38 2.05
CA VAL A 423 23.77 8.69 2.71
C VAL A 423 22.44 9.11 3.35
N PHE A 424 21.32 8.85 2.66
CA PHE A 424 19.98 9.28 3.07
C PHE A 424 18.99 8.12 3.10
N GLY A 425 17.89 8.32 3.80
CA GLY A 425 16.74 7.43 3.75
C GLY A 425 16.84 6.19 4.65
N PRO A 426 16.05 5.16 4.34
CA PRO A 426 15.92 3.97 5.15
C PRO A 426 17.11 3.02 4.99
N LEU A 427 17.54 2.46 6.11
CA LEU A 427 18.65 1.53 6.22
C LEU A 427 18.21 0.12 6.64
N PHE A 428 17.05 -0.01 7.27
CA PHE A 428 16.56 -1.25 7.85
C PHE A 428 15.20 -1.61 7.25
N ARG A 429 15.07 -2.82 6.70
CA ARG A 429 13.81 -3.41 6.25
C ARG A 429 12.84 -3.57 7.43
N GLN A 430 11.58 -3.88 7.16
CA GLN A 430 10.57 -4.05 8.21
C GLN A 430 10.81 -5.30 9.07
N PHE A 431 10.87 -6.45 8.41
CA PHE A 431 10.95 -7.74 9.08
C PHE A 431 12.38 -8.27 9.15
N SER A 432 12.67 -9.04 10.19
CA SER A 432 14.00 -9.62 10.42
C SER A 432 14.49 -10.48 9.25
N ASP A 433 13.57 -11.11 8.50
CA ASP A 433 13.85 -11.93 7.33
C ASP A 433 13.02 -11.46 6.13
N ASN A 434 13.53 -11.68 4.92
CA ASN A 434 12.77 -11.49 3.70
C ASN A 434 11.77 -12.64 3.49
N ALA A 435 10.55 -12.32 3.06
CA ALA A 435 9.54 -13.33 2.84
C ALA A 435 9.96 -14.34 1.76
N ARG A 436 9.59 -15.61 1.96
CA ARG A 436 9.90 -16.70 1.02
C ARG A 436 8.62 -17.32 0.49
N VAL A 437 7.97 -16.57 -0.38
CA VAL A 437 6.78 -17.01 -1.10
C VAL A 437 7.23 -17.53 -2.48
N SER A 438 6.90 -18.78 -2.80
CA SER A 438 7.13 -19.30 -4.15
C SER A 438 6.06 -18.78 -5.10
N GLY A 439 6.31 -18.74 -6.42
CA GLY A 439 5.28 -18.34 -7.38
C GLY A 439 4.00 -19.18 -7.30
N SER A 440 4.09 -20.47 -6.93
CA SER A 440 2.89 -21.28 -6.67
C SER A 440 2.20 -20.94 -5.35
N GLY A 441 2.97 -20.60 -4.31
CA GLY A 441 2.46 -20.17 -3.01
C GLY A 441 1.78 -18.81 -3.10
N ALA A 442 2.28 -17.91 -3.95
CA ALA A 442 1.68 -16.59 -4.19
C ALA A 442 0.25 -16.67 -4.75
N LEU A 443 -0.08 -17.80 -5.40
CA LEU A 443 -1.42 -18.10 -5.91
C LEU A 443 -2.36 -18.69 -4.83
N GLU A 444 -1.89 -18.82 -3.59
CA GLU A 444 -2.68 -19.17 -2.40
C GLU A 444 -3.02 -17.91 -1.60
N SER A 445 -4.11 -17.96 -0.84
CA SER A 445 -4.52 -16.88 0.06
C SER A 445 -5.04 -17.44 1.38
N PRO A 446 -4.38 -17.14 2.52
CA PRO A 446 -3.10 -16.44 2.64
C PRO A 446 -1.93 -17.19 1.97
N SER A 447 -0.95 -16.46 1.45
CA SER A 447 0.25 -17.07 0.85
C SER A 447 1.20 -17.65 1.90
N PRO A 448 1.69 -18.90 1.73
CA PRO A 448 2.65 -19.49 2.66
C PRO A 448 4.02 -18.81 2.54
N GLY A 449 4.65 -18.54 3.69
CA GLY A 449 6.00 -17.95 3.76
C GLY A 449 6.03 -16.43 3.83
N GLN A 450 4.88 -15.77 3.95
CA GLN A 450 4.76 -14.36 4.34
C GLN A 450 5.25 -14.15 5.78
N ASN A 451 5.85 -13.00 6.02
CA ASN A 451 6.14 -12.50 7.36
C ASN A 451 4.86 -11.98 8.04
N THR A 452 4.90 -11.91 9.37
CA THR A 452 3.83 -11.34 10.18
C THR A 452 4.41 -10.44 11.27
N ALA A 453 3.61 -9.50 11.75
CA ALA A 453 4.00 -8.63 12.85
C ALA A 453 4.35 -9.46 14.11
N SER A 454 5.33 -8.96 14.86
CA SER A 454 5.86 -9.64 16.05
C SER A 454 4.88 -9.56 17.22
N SER A 455 4.81 -10.57 18.07
CA SER A 455 4.12 -10.45 19.38
C SER A 455 4.96 -9.69 20.43
N GLU A 456 6.20 -9.36 20.11
CA GLU A 456 7.14 -8.68 21.00
C GLU A 456 7.42 -7.25 20.53
N PRO A 457 7.37 -6.24 21.43
CA PRO A 457 7.64 -4.83 21.10
C PRO A 457 9.15 -4.53 21.01
N THR A 458 9.96 -5.55 20.74
CA THR A 458 11.43 -5.48 20.70
C THR A 458 11.91 -5.83 19.30
N ARG A 459 12.84 -5.04 18.78
CA ARG A 459 13.59 -5.38 17.56
C ARG A 459 15.09 -5.12 17.70
N TRP A 460 15.87 -5.96 17.05
CA TRP A 460 17.32 -5.84 16.92
C TRP A 460 17.67 -5.29 15.53
N PHE A 461 18.64 -4.39 15.46
CA PHE A 461 19.09 -3.75 14.23
C PHE A 461 20.61 -3.89 14.05
N PRO A 462 21.08 -4.71 13.10
CA PRO A 462 20.31 -5.72 12.35
C PRO A 462 19.68 -6.78 13.24
N ASP A 463 18.85 -7.65 12.67
CA ASP A 463 18.36 -8.83 13.39
C ASP A 463 19.49 -9.56 14.12
N LEU A 464 19.21 -10.05 15.34
CA LEU A 464 20.23 -10.63 16.19
C LEU A 464 20.92 -11.83 15.54
N GLU A 465 20.19 -12.67 14.79
CA GLU A 465 20.81 -13.78 14.07
C GLU A 465 21.80 -13.27 13.01
N GLN A 466 21.48 -12.20 12.30
CA GLN A 466 22.39 -11.60 11.32
C GLN A 466 23.68 -11.11 11.97
N VAL A 467 23.57 -10.51 13.17
CA VAL A 467 24.74 -10.09 13.96
C VAL A 467 25.57 -11.31 14.38
N LEU A 468 24.94 -12.37 14.90
CA LEU A 468 25.62 -13.62 15.31
C LEU A 468 26.35 -14.30 14.14
N ARG A 469 25.79 -14.21 12.93
CA ARG A 469 26.37 -14.81 11.72
C ARG A 469 27.31 -13.88 10.95
N GLY A 470 27.58 -12.67 11.46
CA GLY A 470 28.46 -11.68 10.85
C GLY A 470 27.98 -11.27 9.45
N ARG A 471 26.67 -11.07 9.30
CA ARG A 471 26.02 -10.63 8.05
C ARG A 471 25.76 -9.13 8.06
N THR A 472 26.71 -8.35 8.57
CA THR A 472 26.56 -6.91 8.80
C THR A 472 27.77 -6.15 8.26
N ASN A 473 27.60 -4.84 8.07
CA ASN A 473 28.68 -3.91 7.71
C ASN A 473 29.44 -3.36 8.95
N ALA A 474 29.28 -3.93 10.15
CA ALA A 474 29.82 -3.36 11.39
C ALA A 474 31.37 -3.22 11.40
N GLU A 475 32.07 -4.26 10.93
CA GLU A 475 33.54 -4.31 10.97
C GLU A 475 34.18 -3.40 9.91
N THR A 476 33.75 -3.55 8.67
CA THR A 476 34.35 -2.92 7.48
C THR A 476 33.71 -1.58 7.14
N GLY A 477 32.43 -1.38 7.48
CA GLY A 477 31.60 -0.30 6.97
C GLY A 477 31.03 -0.55 5.58
N THR A 478 31.25 -1.73 5.01
CA THR A 478 30.77 -2.11 3.69
C THR A 478 30.23 -3.53 3.67
N CYS A 479 29.18 -3.75 2.89
CA CYS A 479 28.67 -5.06 2.55
C CYS A 479 29.46 -5.68 1.39
N PRO A 480 29.49 -7.03 1.29
CA PRO A 480 30.16 -7.72 0.18
C PRO A 480 29.54 -7.34 -1.17
N GLY A 481 30.36 -7.15 -2.19
CA GLY A 481 29.87 -6.85 -3.54
C GLY A 481 28.99 -7.98 -4.10
N VAL A 482 27.97 -7.60 -4.87
CA VAL A 482 27.05 -8.50 -5.57
C VAL A 482 27.46 -8.59 -7.05
N SER A 483 27.36 -9.79 -7.62
CA SER A 483 27.51 -10.01 -9.06
C SER A 483 26.21 -10.59 -9.62
N GLY A 484 25.59 -9.90 -10.59
CA GLY A 484 24.29 -10.28 -11.15
C GLY A 484 23.13 -9.49 -10.52
N THR A 485 21.89 -9.93 -10.79
CA THR A 485 20.65 -9.26 -10.37
C THR A 485 20.06 -9.79 -9.07
N SER A 486 20.68 -10.79 -8.44
CA SER A 486 20.24 -11.34 -7.15
C SER A 486 21.42 -11.60 -6.22
N ALA A 487 21.14 -11.58 -4.91
CA ALA A 487 22.11 -11.83 -3.88
C ALA A 487 21.73 -13.07 -3.06
N ARG A 488 22.74 -13.77 -2.51
CA ARG A 488 22.48 -14.76 -1.45
C ARG A 488 21.94 -14.01 -0.23
N ASP A 489 21.07 -14.66 0.55
CA ASP A 489 20.44 -14.04 1.74
C ASP A 489 21.46 -13.34 2.64
N LYS A 490 22.62 -13.97 2.88
CA LYS A 490 23.69 -13.34 3.69
C LYS A 490 24.13 -11.96 3.20
N VAL A 491 24.15 -11.76 1.89
CA VAL A 491 24.54 -10.48 1.29
C VAL A 491 23.35 -9.52 1.31
N LEU A 492 22.15 -10.01 1.00
CA LEU A 492 20.90 -9.25 1.09
C LEU A 492 20.65 -8.69 2.51
N ASP A 493 20.82 -9.52 3.54
CA ASP A 493 20.71 -9.16 4.96
C ASP A 493 21.57 -7.93 5.27
N CYS A 494 22.83 -7.94 4.86
CA CYS A 494 23.75 -6.81 5.10
C CYS A 494 23.27 -5.50 4.47
N TYR A 495 22.73 -5.56 3.25
CA TYR A 495 22.28 -4.39 2.51
C TYR A 495 20.90 -3.87 2.93
N SER A 496 20.02 -4.77 3.36
CA SER A 496 18.66 -4.44 3.82
C SER A 496 18.58 -4.16 5.32
N GLU A 497 19.64 -4.44 6.08
CA GLU A 497 19.81 -4.08 7.49
C GLU A 497 21.17 -3.38 7.68
N PHE A 498 21.33 -2.22 7.06
CA PHE A 498 22.62 -1.54 6.93
C PHE A 498 22.91 -0.63 8.13
N LEU A 499 23.98 -0.87 8.89
CA LEU A 499 24.32 0.00 10.01
C LEU A 499 24.78 1.38 9.52
N PRO A 500 24.36 2.48 10.18
CA PRO A 500 24.70 3.83 9.74
C PRO A 500 26.20 4.08 9.81
N THR A 501 26.77 4.53 8.69
CA THR A 501 28.19 4.94 8.61
C THR A 501 28.37 6.38 9.09
N GLU A 502 29.60 6.88 9.04
CA GLU A 502 29.85 8.29 9.33
C GLU A 502 29.26 9.25 8.27
N ASP A 503 28.93 8.72 7.09
CA ASP A 503 28.40 9.48 5.98
C ASP A 503 26.88 9.60 6.00
N TYR A 504 26.19 8.75 6.76
CA TYR A 504 24.76 8.85 6.96
C TYR A 504 24.33 10.24 7.47
N ARG A 505 23.21 10.74 6.94
CA ARG A 505 22.67 12.08 7.23
C ARG A 505 21.22 12.06 7.75
N GLY A 506 20.48 10.97 7.63
CA GLY A 506 19.03 10.88 7.94
C GLY A 506 18.19 11.05 6.67
N ALA A 507 16.93 11.43 6.79
CA ALA A 507 16.14 11.92 5.65
C ALA A 507 16.77 13.18 5.03
N ALA A 508 16.73 13.30 3.69
CA ALA A 508 17.43 14.35 2.94
C ALA A 508 17.06 15.78 3.39
N ASN A 509 15.79 16.00 3.76
CA ASN A 509 15.27 17.31 4.13
C ASN A 509 15.31 17.59 5.65
N VAL A 510 15.60 16.59 6.48
CA VAL A 510 15.56 16.68 7.95
C VAL A 510 16.95 16.40 8.58
N GLY A 511 18.00 16.41 7.74
CA GLY A 511 19.34 15.86 7.96
C GLY A 511 20.14 16.30 9.19
N ARG A 512 19.85 15.71 10.36
CA ARG A 512 20.62 15.89 11.62
C ARG A 512 21.42 14.66 12.04
N ARG A 513 21.67 13.71 11.12
CA ARG A 513 22.32 12.41 11.43
C ARG A 513 21.53 11.66 12.49
N THR A 514 20.23 11.73 12.35
CA THR A 514 19.26 11.12 13.24
C THR A 514 18.49 10.14 12.38
N MET A 515 18.38 8.91 12.84
CA MET A 515 17.41 7.95 12.34
C MET A 515 16.14 8.11 13.17
N HIS A 516 14.98 8.08 12.53
CA HIS A 516 13.68 8.11 13.19
C HIS A 516 13.11 6.70 13.09
N PHE A 517 12.70 6.14 14.23
CA PHE A 517 12.05 4.84 14.26
C PHE A 517 10.68 4.99 14.88
N ARG A 518 9.76 4.17 14.40
CA ARG A 518 8.41 4.11 14.89
C ARG A 518 8.09 2.69 15.35
N LEU A 519 7.52 2.58 16.56
CA LEU A 519 6.89 1.36 17.04
C LEU A 519 5.40 1.47 16.78
N THR A 520 4.86 0.61 15.92
CA THR A 520 3.42 0.50 15.68
C THR A 520 2.88 -0.71 16.42
N ALA A 521 1.78 -0.52 17.16
CA ALA A 521 1.01 -1.60 17.77
C ALA A 521 -0.35 -1.72 17.08
N ARG A 522 -0.78 -2.96 16.86
CA ARG A 522 -2.06 -3.33 16.22
C ARG A 522 -2.82 -4.29 17.12
N ASP A 523 -4.11 -4.08 17.31
CA ASP A 523 -4.98 -4.97 18.09
C ASP A 523 -5.68 -6.05 17.25
N GLY A 524 -5.79 -5.86 15.93
CA GLY A 524 -6.46 -6.81 15.03
C GLY A 524 -7.95 -7.05 15.36
N ASN A 525 -8.63 -6.10 15.99
CA ASN A 525 -10.02 -6.27 16.40
C ASN A 525 -10.95 -6.45 15.18
N ALA A 526 -11.71 -7.54 15.14
CA ALA A 526 -12.58 -7.89 14.01
C ALA A 526 -13.75 -6.91 13.76
N ASN A 527 -14.10 -6.07 14.75
CA ASN A 527 -15.13 -5.04 14.60
C ASN A 527 -14.57 -3.71 14.07
N GLY A 528 -13.26 -3.62 13.86
CA GLY A 528 -12.53 -2.44 13.40
C GLY A 528 -11.18 -2.36 14.12
N GLY A 529 -10.11 -2.71 13.43
CA GLY A 529 -8.76 -2.75 13.98
C GLY A 529 -8.29 -1.37 14.45
N GLY A 530 -7.60 -1.34 15.58
CA GLY A 530 -6.96 -0.17 16.15
C GLY A 530 -5.45 -0.24 15.95
N THR A 531 -4.94 0.83 15.34
CA THR A 531 -3.50 1.08 15.23
C THR A 531 -3.12 2.33 15.99
N SER A 532 -1.95 2.27 16.62
CA SER A 532 -1.35 3.37 17.36
C SER A 532 0.17 3.21 17.33
N TYR A 533 0.90 4.30 17.57
CA TYR A 533 2.35 4.29 17.46
C TYR A 533 3.05 5.19 18.47
N ALA A 534 4.35 4.99 18.61
CA ALA A 534 5.24 5.91 19.29
C ALA A 534 6.61 5.99 18.60
N ASP A 535 7.14 7.21 18.52
CA ASP A 535 8.38 7.50 17.81
C ASP A 535 9.60 7.58 18.73
N VAL A 536 10.77 7.20 18.20
CA VAL A 536 12.07 7.41 18.84
C VAL A 536 13.10 7.90 17.84
N ALA A 537 13.84 8.95 18.25
CA ALA A 537 14.94 9.50 17.47
C ALA A 537 16.29 8.98 17.96
N ILE A 538 17.07 8.39 17.05
CA ILE A 538 18.38 7.81 17.31
C ILE A 538 19.46 8.59 16.57
N LYS A 539 20.24 9.38 17.31
CA LYS A 539 21.34 10.16 16.74
C LYS A 539 22.59 9.31 16.54
N VAL A 540 23.28 9.50 15.42
CA VAL A 540 24.52 8.82 15.08
C VAL A 540 25.74 9.69 15.44
N GLN A 541 26.65 9.15 16.26
CA GLN A 541 27.91 9.82 16.62
C GLN A 541 29.06 9.39 15.72
N ARG A 542 29.46 10.28 14.80
CA ARG A 542 30.57 10.03 13.84
C ARG A 542 31.91 9.75 14.49
N SER A 543 32.20 10.35 15.64
CA SER A 543 33.49 10.22 16.32
C SER A 543 33.61 8.99 17.23
N ALA A 544 32.55 8.17 17.33
CA ALA A 544 32.53 6.97 18.15
C ALA A 544 32.05 5.77 17.33
N GLY A 545 32.66 4.62 17.58
CA GLY A 545 32.34 3.38 16.88
C GLY A 545 33.43 2.91 15.91
N PRO A 546 33.26 1.71 15.34
CA PRO A 546 32.25 0.72 15.75
C PRO A 546 32.56 0.17 17.15
N PHE A 547 31.52 -0.07 17.96
CA PHE A 547 31.67 -0.91 19.16
C PHE A 547 31.75 -2.36 18.68
N LEU A 548 32.90 -3.00 18.86
CA LEU A 548 33.07 -4.37 18.37
C LEU A 548 33.57 -5.28 19.48
N MET A 549 32.88 -6.37 19.71
CA MET A 549 33.43 -7.53 20.36
C MET A 549 34.67 -8.02 19.60
N ARG A 550 35.58 -8.64 20.33
CA ARG A 550 36.68 -9.40 19.71
C ARG A 550 36.51 -10.83 20.14
N SER A 551 36.40 -11.74 19.18
CA SER A 551 36.42 -13.17 19.51
C SER A 551 37.75 -13.52 20.19
N GLN A 552 37.64 -14.16 21.35
CA GLN A 552 38.75 -14.90 21.98
C GLN A 552 38.42 -16.39 22.14
N PHE A 553 37.31 -16.83 21.52
CA PHE A 553 36.67 -18.11 21.80
C PHE A 553 36.43 -18.99 20.56
N SER A 554 36.81 -18.54 19.35
CA SER A 554 36.54 -19.27 18.11
C SER A 554 37.01 -20.73 18.17
N GLY A 555 36.06 -21.67 18.08
CA GLY A 555 36.32 -23.12 18.12
C GLY A 555 36.86 -23.65 19.45
N ARG A 556 36.95 -22.81 20.50
CA ARG A 556 37.48 -23.20 21.82
C ARG A 556 36.41 -23.91 22.65
N THR A 557 36.89 -24.78 23.52
CA THR A 557 36.10 -25.36 24.61
C THR A 557 36.54 -24.71 25.90
N GLU A 558 35.62 -24.06 26.59
CA GLU A 558 35.83 -23.46 27.91
C GLU A 558 35.12 -24.32 28.96
N HIS A 559 35.62 -24.33 30.19
CA HIS A 559 35.03 -25.17 31.25
C HIS A 559 33.98 -24.41 32.07
N ALA A 560 32.90 -25.10 32.44
CA ALA A 560 31.93 -24.56 33.38
C ALA A 560 32.63 -24.11 34.68
N GLY A 561 32.19 -22.98 35.24
CA GLY A 561 32.81 -22.38 36.43
C GLY A 561 34.16 -21.68 36.19
N GLN A 562 34.76 -21.79 34.99
CA GLN A 562 36.03 -21.15 34.66
C GLN A 562 35.89 -19.62 34.57
N LYS A 563 36.99 -18.90 34.87
CA LYS A 563 37.10 -17.48 34.53
C LYS A 563 37.59 -17.30 33.10
N VAL A 564 36.81 -16.60 32.30
CA VAL A 564 37.13 -16.26 30.90
C VAL A 564 37.34 -14.75 30.75
N GLY A 565 38.20 -14.36 29.81
CA GLY A 565 38.42 -12.96 29.47
C GLY A 565 37.51 -12.54 28.32
N VAL A 566 36.75 -11.47 28.50
CA VAL A 566 35.91 -10.83 27.48
C VAL A 566 36.58 -9.52 27.06
N ARG A 567 36.75 -9.29 25.75
CA ARG A 567 37.37 -8.08 25.19
C ARG A 567 36.54 -7.49 24.07
N TRP A 568 36.57 -6.17 23.96
CA TRP A 568 35.91 -5.40 22.92
C TRP A 568 36.70 -4.13 22.57
N LYS A 569 36.52 -3.61 21.35
CA LYS A 569 36.99 -2.32 20.88
C LYS A 569 36.04 -1.24 21.43
N VAL A 570 36.53 -0.39 22.33
CA VAL A 570 35.72 0.70 22.91
C VAL A 570 35.46 1.79 21.88
N ASN A 571 36.45 2.18 21.09
CA ASN A 571 36.33 3.16 19.99
C ASN A 571 35.49 4.40 20.35
N GLY A 572 35.82 5.09 21.44
CA GLY A 572 35.13 6.32 21.86
C GLY A 572 33.77 6.14 22.54
N THR A 573 33.19 4.93 22.54
CA THR A 573 31.84 4.67 23.10
C THR A 573 31.72 4.81 24.61
N LYS A 574 32.84 4.96 25.33
CA LYS A 574 32.83 5.22 26.78
C LYS A 574 32.12 6.53 27.13
N GLU A 575 32.15 7.51 26.25
CA GLU A 575 31.44 8.78 26.41
C GLU A 575 29.92 8.62 26.23
N LEU A 576 29.51 7.64 25.40
CA LEU A 576 28.10 7.30 25.16
C LEU A 576 27.52 6.36 26.23
N ALA A 577 28.33 5.45 26.76
CA ALA A 577 27.98 4.59 27.88
C ALA A 577 29.21 4.28 28.73
N LYS A 578 29.23 4.81 29.96
CA LYS A 578 30.34 4.63 30.92
C LYS A 578 30.50 3.17 31.38
N LYS A 579 29.43 2.39 31.27
CA LYS A 579 29.35 1.01 31.76
C LYS A 579 28.67 0.10 30.74
N VAL A 580 29.00 -1.18 30.80
CA VAL A 580 28.44 -2.24 29.97
C VAL A 580 27.98 -3.41 30.85
N ARG A 581 27.08 -4.23 30.31
CA ARG A 581 26.64 -5.52 30.84
C ARG A 581 27.14 -6.62 29.90
N ILE A 582 27.48 -7.77 30.49
CA ILE A 582 27.96 -8.95 29.77
C ILE A 582 26.98 -10.08 30.01
N ARG A 583 26.43 -10.64 28.94
CA ARG A 583 25.49 -11.76 28.96
C ARG A 583 26.07 -12.98 28.24
N LEU A 584 25.53 -14.15 28.58
CA LEU A 584 25.84 -15.44 27.98
C LEU A 584 24.55 -16.03 27.41
N SER A 585 24.62 -16.51 26.18
CA SER A 585 23.69 -17.49 25.63
C SER A 585 24.35 -18.87 25.61
N THR A 586 23.58 -19.91 25.91
CA THR A 586 24.01 -21.32 25.85
C THR A 586 23.22 -22.15 24.83
N ASP A 587 22.35 -21.49 24.07
CA ASP A 587 21.37 -22.05 23.13
C ASP A 587 21.50 -21.42 21.75
N ASP A 588 22.74 -21.27 21.28
CA ASP A 588 23.09 -20.68 19.98
C ASP A 588 22.51 -19.26 19.73
N GLY A 589 22.33 -18.48 20.78
CA GLY A 589 21.91 -17.08 20.70
C GLY A 589 20.42 -16.83 20.87
N GLN A 590 19.61 -17.88 21.10
CA GLN A 590 18.16 -17.76 21.25
C GLN A 590 17.76 -17.02 22.54
N THR A 591 18.40 -17.32 23.68
CA THR A 591 18.12 -16.65 24.96
C THR A 591 19.37 -16.05 25.60
N TRP A 592 19.18 -14.97 26.36
CA TRP A 592 20.26 -14.16 26.93
C TRP A 592 20.10 -13.89 28.44
N ASP A 593 19.41 -14.77 29.16
CA ASP A 593 19.04 -14.53 30.57
C ASP A 593 20.24 -14.56 31.53
N THR A 594 21.33 -15.23 31.15
CA THR A 594 22.51 -15.36 32.00
C THR A 594 23.37 -14.09 31.99
N VAL A 595 23.38 -13.37 33.10
CA VAL A 595 24.24 -12.18 33.30
C VAL A 595 25.58 -12.57 33.92
N LEU A 596 26.66 -12.49 33.13
CA LEU A 596 28.03 -12.76 33.58
C LEU A 596 28.66 -11.56 34.32
N ALA A 597 28.29 -10.34 33.93
CA ALA A 597 28.66 -9.13 34.65
C ALA A 597 27.62 -8.04 34.40
N ASN A 598 26.92 -7.59 35.44
CA ASN A 598 25.83 -6.62 35.29
C ASN A 598 26.33 -5.17 35.09
N ASN A 599 27.49 -4.83 35.65
CA ASN A 599 27.92 -3.45 35.78
C ASN A 599 29.46 -3.32 35.73
N THR A 600 30.05 -3.35 34.54
CA THR A 600 31.50 -3.16 34.36
C THR A 600 31.81 -1.88 33.59
N ARG A 601 33.00 -1.31 33.80
CA ARG A 601 33.44 -0.13 33.05
C ARG A 601 33.52 -0.45 31.56
N ASN A 602 33.16 0.51 30.71
CA ASN A 602 33.39 0.43 29.28
C ASN A 602 34.87 0.76 28.96
N ASP A 603 35.78 -0.16 29.29
CA ASP A 603 37.24 0.00 29.16
C ASP A 603 37.92 -1.10 28.31
N GLY A 604 37.12 -1.88 27.58
CA GLY A 604 37.57 -2.81 26.55
C GLY A 604 37.92 -4.21 27.03
N LYS A 605 37.84 -4.49 28.34
CA LYS A 605 38.13 -5.82 28.87
C LYS A 605 37.46 -6.12 30.21
N LYS A 606 37.04 -7.38 30.41
CA LYS A 606 36.56 -7.87 31.70
C LYS A 606 36.85 -9.36 31.85
N LYS A 607 37.31 -9.79 33.03
CA LYS A 607 37.28 -11.21 33.41
C LYS A 607 35.92 -11.52 34.04
N VAL A 608 35.23 -12.52 33.52
CA VAL A 608 33.93 -13.01 34.01
C VAL A 608 34.03 -14.50 34.33
N ARG A 609 33.14 -15.01 35.18
CA ARG A 609 33.09 -16.43 35.53
C ARG A 609 31.88 -17.05 34.82
N LEU A 610 32.09 -18.11 34.06
CA LEU A 610 31.00 -18.91 33.49
C LEU A 610 30.23 -19.60 34.63
N PRO A 611 28.90 -19.76 34.55
CA PRO A 611 28.14 -20.55 35.51
C PRO A 611 28.75 -21.95 35.68
N ALA A 612 28.63 -22.50 36.89
CA ALA A 612 28.99 -23.90 37.13
C ALA A 612 27.86 -24.81 36.65
N GLY A 613 28.18 -26.03 36.20
CA GLY A 613 27.19 -27.05 35.86
C GLY A 613 26.40 -26.80 34.57
N ILE A 614 26.84 -25.89 33.71
CA ILE A 614 26.25 -25.66 32.38
C ILE A 614 27.08 -26.34 31.30
N SER A 615 26.44 -26.70 30.19
CA SER A 615 27.10 -27.18 28.97
C SER A 615 26.43 -26.56 27.75
N ALA A 616 27.21 -26.28 26.71
CA ALA A 616 26.70 -25.71 25.46
C ALA A 616 27.58 -26.13 24.29
N GLU A 617 26.97 -26.53 23.17
CA GLU A 617 27.72 -26.78 21.94
C GLU A 617 27.98 -25.49 21.14
N ALA A 618 27.13 -24.48 21.33
CA ALA A 618 27.27 -23.15 20.76
C ALA A 618 26.84 -22.10 21.79
N ALA A 619 27.82 -21.57 22.53
CA ALA A 619 27.64 -20.46 23.45
C ALA A 619 28.13 -19.15 22.83
N TRP A 620 27.47 -18.06 23.22
CA TRP A 620 27.78 -16.71 22.74
C TRP A 620 27.89 -15.73 23.90
N VAL A 621 28.77 -14.75 23.77
CA VAL A 621 28.89 -13.65 24.74
C VAL A 621 28.47 -12.35 24.07
N MET A 622 27.59 -11.60 24.73
CA MET A 622 27.17 -10.27 24.33
C MET A 622 27.73 -9.25 25.31
N VAL A 623 28.22 -8.12 24.79
CA VAL A 623 28.52 -6.93 25.57
C VAL A 623 27.57 -5.83 25.12
N GLU A 624 26.72 -5.38 26.01
CA GLU A 624 25.70 -4.36 25.74
C GLU A 624 25.93 -3.12 26.62
N ALA A 625 25.64 -1.95 26.06
CA ALA A 625 25.73 -0.70 26.78
C ALA A 625 24.72 -0.62 27.94
N ARG A 626 25.11 0.01 29.05
CA ARG A 626 24.18 0.36 30.13
C ARG A 626 23.71 1.79 29.94
N GLY A 627 22.39 1.96 29.83
CA GLY A 627 21.76 3.28 29.60
C GLY A 627 21.88 3.77 28.15
N ASN A 628 22.12 2.85 27.21
CA ASN A 628 22.16 3.11 25.78
C ASN A 628 21.76 1.81 25.03
N TYR A 629 21.55 1.86 23.72
CA TYR A 629 20.95 0.77 22.94
C TYR A 629 21.95 -0.10 22.20
N PHE A 630 23.20 0.34 22.09
CA PHE A 630 24.21 -0.35 21.32
C PHE A 630 24.77 -1.59 22.04
N TYR A 631 25.11 -2.62 21.28
CA TYR A 631 25.71 -3.85 21.75
C TYR A 631 26.63 -4.44 20.68
N ASP A 632 27.35 -5.50 21.04
CA ASP A 632 27.89 -6.44 20.06
C ASP A 632 28.03 -7.85 20.68
N VAL A 633 28.16 -8.86 19.84
CA VAL A 633 28.31 -10.28 20.22
C VAL A 633 29.66 -10.83 19.77
N SER A 634 30.15 -11.88 20.42
CA SER A 634 31.37 -12.56 20.00
C SER A 634 31.27 -13.03 18.54
N ASP A 635 32.32 -12.81 17.73
CA ASP A 635 32.31 -13.11 16.28
C ASP A 635 32.03 -14.58 15.90
N THR A 636 32.21 -15.52 16.84
CA THR A 636 31.99 -16.96 16.63
C THR A 636 31.52 -17.62 17.93
N PRO A 637 30.75 -18.72 17.84
CA PRO A 637 30.33 -19.48 19.01
C PRO A 637 31.51 -20.27 19.60
N PHE A 638 31.37 -20.66 20.86
CA PHE A 638 32.32 -21.54 21.57
C PHE A 638 31.61 -22.63 22.36
N ARG A 639 32.33 -23.69 22.73
CA ARG A 639 31.77 -24.79 23.52
C ARG A 639 31.97 -24.56 25.02
N ILE A 640 31.02 -25.00 25.83
CA ILE A 640 31.14 -25.09 27.28
C ILE A 640 30.99 -26.55 27.70
N ARG A 641 31.96 -27.08 28.45
CA ARG A 641 32.00 -28.45 28.96
C ARG A 641 32.15 -28.51 30.48
#